data_AF-A0A1V8M6R5-F1
#
_entry.id   AF-A0A1V8M6R5-F1
#
_cell.length_a   1.000
_cell.length_b   1.000
_cell.length_c   1.000
_cell.angle_alpha   90.00
_cell.angle_beta   90.00
_cell.angle_gamma   90.00
#
_symmetry.space_group_name_H-M   'P 1'
#
loop_
_entity.id
_entity.type
_entity.pdbx_description
1 polymer ?
#
loop_
_entity_poly.entity_id
_entity_poly.type
_entity_poly.pdbx_seq_one_letter_code
_entity_poly.pdbx_strand_id
1 'polypeptide(L)'
;MKESPKGPFIRVFWFCNDGEILLPKPYACTEHGGGYQHGKLNDRALILRNNGYWIANLLAGIDTKNILASDDFVDWYGQLLIEKFLIRTDNGWILKKALYYRGAIQEEDERYGARMLLTALAEKNEWIKRRYSALRTGVQLLPHGEDSASIQKVRQMSVSLAEQDEQFVNLRTKIHVSPDAGDARLVREYAAKISDPQQQAKYMELAQEIDRVFQSHPLHQLLERNAKIFSAEPWLQQLLLEAGKAYHSDNSAGNYYAVTSHLLADLRDALPKIRKPGSRLRILDLSLAVEVENFRVSTQLKSTLTKVNRLQRISWLRDAALAAYGTGHINHRSLEALQASISRMEYAQLPLTTYFNELKYLSRAPGWSTQELRFQFYQSMIKLTEIEPLAIFFIQDILRGSPMLFFSQILDSLSRDANQLAGTTHKIFNTQVGVGFHALNPGLARGKLYTKVDINNSANFDSQGIYLLPETVADLPSIAGIITVGEGNSLSHIQLLARNLGIPNITVNENLLQQLQDHDGETIVMAVSPDGLIEINGDSEYWQKFFNSNSNQQQAVIRPDLEKLDLSIQEIIGLNSLRASDSGRIVGPKAAKLGELYYHYPGKVAKGFAIPFGVFRKTVLDAPYKKTEQTVFEWMESQYAIIHALPIDSEQRKQMTESYRAEIYDIIINTDIGDQNRNNIRKAMINTFGSTEAGVFIRSDTNVEDLPGFTGAGLNLTLFNIVSIENIFKGITKVWASPFTARAFSWRQSLMESPQHVYPSILLMQTVANDKSGVMITEDIDTNKKGVLYIATNEGVGGAVDGQSAESLRIDTRDGKVLLLATASAPFRKVPLPEGGIANVPVSDSESVLKANEISQLIQFAKELPDTFPPITDENNNPVPADIEFGFFNGKLQLFQLRPFLQSNKVQASSYLMNMDKALQNNMNRMVLMNEVPEEL
;
A
#
# COMPACT_ATOMS: atom_id res chain seq x y z
N MET A 1 30.79 -10.42 0.23
CA MET A 1 30.66 -11.15 -1.05
C MET A 1 31.00 -10.27 -2.24
N LYS A 2 30.52 -9.02 -2.32
CA LYS A 2 30.83 -8.05 -3.40
C LYS A 2 32.32 -7.94 -3.76
N GLU A 3 33.21 -7.97 -2.75
CA GLU A 3 34.67 -7.87 -2.93
C GLU A 3 35.40 -9.18 -3.27
N SER A 4 34.70 -10.33 -3.23
CA SER A 4 35.28 -11.64 -3.49
C SER A 4 35.38 -11.90 -5.00
N PRO A 5 36.52 -12.35 -5.54
CA PRO A 5 36.65 -12.73 -6.96
C PRO A 5 35.66 -13.82 -7.41
N LYS A 6 35.18 -14.64 -6.47
CA LYS A 6 34.16 -15.68 -6.72
C LYS A 6 32.78 -15.31 -6.20
N GLY A 7 32.63 -14.11 -5.63
CA GLY A 7 31.35 -13.58 -5.15
C GLY A 7 30.70 -14.51 -4.10
N PRO A 8 29.47 -14.99 -4.35
CA PRO A 8 28.76 -15.89 -3.45
C PRO A 8 29.18 -17.37 -3.58
N PHE A 9 30.13 -17.71 -4.45
CA PHE A 9 30.47 -19.11 -4.77
C PHE A 9 31.82 -19.56 -4.19
N ILE A 10 31.92 -20.85 -3.83
CA ILE A 10 33.16 -21.51 -3.39
C ILE A 10 33.95 -22.00 -4.62
N ARG A 11 33.30 -22.83 -5.43
CA ARG A 11 33.84 -23.46 -6.64
C ARG A 11 32.69 -23.84 -7.59
N VAL A 12 33.01 -24.00 -8.87
CA VAL A 12 32.07 -24.53 -9.87
C VAL A 12 32.04 -26.06 -9.78
N PHE A 13 30.85 -26.65 -9.92
CA PHE A 13 30.63 -28.10 -9.97
C PHE A 13 29.63 -28.44 -11.08
N TRP A 14 29.65 -29.71 -11.51
CA TRP A 14 28.57 -30.34 -12.26
C TRP A 14 27.59 -30.97 -11.28
N PHE A 15 26.31 -30.77 -11.53
CA PHE A 15 25.20 -31.37 -10.79
C PHE A 15 24.46 -32.28 -11.76
N CYS A 16 24.61 -33.59 -11.59
CA CYS A 16 24.08 -34.58 -12.50
C CYS A 16 22.63 -34.93 -12.17
N ASN A 17 21.89 -35.42 -13.18
CA ASN A 17 20.46 -35.70 -13.06
C ASN A 17 20.12 -36.84 -12.08
N ASP A 18 21.08 -37.71 -11.78
CA ASP A 18 20.97 -38.77 -10.77
C ASP A 18 21.33 -38.30 -9.34
N GLY A 19 21.73 -37.03 -9.17
CA GLY A 19 22.07 -36.40 -7.90
C GLY A 19 23.57 -36.35 -7.58
N GLU A 20 24.45 -36.92 -8.41
CA GLU A 20 25.90 -36.80 -8.19
C GLU A 20 26.41 -35.38 -8.43
N ILE A 21 27.38 -34.96 -7.60
CA ILE A 21 28.04 -33.65 -7.73
C ILE A 21 29.51 -33.89 -8.09
N LEU A 22 29.88 -33.52 -9.32
CA LEU A 22 31.19 -33.81 -9.90
C LEU A 22 32.02 -32.53 -10.12
N LEU A 23 33.34 -32.69 -10.20
CA LEU A 23 34.23 -31.59 -10.58
C LEU A 23 33.99 -31.16 -12.04
N PRO A 24 34.22 -29.88 -12.39
CA PRO A 24 33.98 -29.34 -13.73
C PRO A 24 34.95 -29.94 -14.75
N LYS A 25 34.59 -31.09 -15.33
CA LYS A 25 35.25 -31.74 -16.47
C LYS A 25 34.29 -31.81 -17.65
N PRO A 26 34.78 -31.73 -18.91
CA PRO A 26 33.92 -31.97 -20.07
C PRO A 26 33.20 -33.31 -19.95
N TYR A 27 31.90 -33.34 -20.28
CA TYR A 27 31.09 -34.55 -20.30
C TYR A 27 30.92 -35.27 -18.95
N ALA A 28 31.22 -34.61 -17.82
CA ALA A 28 31.23 -35.24 -16.49
C ALA A 28 29.93 -35.98 -16.13
N CYS A 29 28.76 -35.42 -16.48
CA CYS A 29 27.47 -36.04 -16.18
C CYS A 29 26.92 -36.95 -17.29
N THR A 30 27.68 -37.27 -18.35
CA THR A 30 27.13 -38.04 -19.49
C THR A 30 26.71 -39.44 -19.08
N GLU A 31 27.51 -40.11 -18.25
CA GLU A 31 27.18 -41.44 -17.69
C GLU A 31 26.07 -41.37 -16.63
N HIS A 32 25.75 -40.16 -16.16
CA HIS A 32 24.76 -39.85 -15.13
C HIS A 32 23.45 -39.26 -15.71
N GLY A 33 23.21 -39.47 -17.01
CA GLY A 33 21.99 -39.01 -17.69
C GLY A 33 21.96 -37.51 -18.01
N GLY A 34 23.12 -36.84 -18.01
CA GLY A 34 23.26 -35.40 -18.20
C GLY A 34 23.20 -34.62 -16.88
N GLY A 35 23.38 -33.31 -16.95
CA GLY A 35 23.39 -32.44 -15.79
C GLY A 35 23.56 -30.97 -16.19
N TYR A 36 23.78 -30.13 -15.19
CA TYR A 36 23.96 -28.69 -15.33
C TYR A 36 25.16 -28.23 -14.50
N GLN A 37 25.78 -27.12 -14.89
CA GLN A 37 26.98 -26.62 -14.22
C GLN A 37 26.75 -25.24 -13.63
N HIS A 38 26.99 -25.10 -12.31
CA HIS A 38 26.94 -23.80 -11.65
C HIS A 38 27.87 -23.72 -10.43
N GLY A 39 28.00 -22.53 -9.86
CA GLY A 39 28.75 -22.29 -8.63
C GLY A 39 28.04 -22.86 -7.41
N LYS A 40 28.77 -23.60 -6.56
CA LYS A 40 28.28 -23.98 -5.22
C LYS A 40 28.37 -22.77 -4.30
N LEU A 41 27.27 -22.45 -3.62
CA LEU A 41 27.18 -21.34 -2.65
C LEU A 41 28.19 -21.50 -1.51
N ASN A 42 28.71 -20.37 -1.02
CA ASN A 42 29.55 -20.31 0.18
C ASN A 42 28.73 -20.21 1.47
N ASP A 43 29.38 -20.47 2.60
CA ASP A 43 28.72 -20.49 3.91
C ASP A 43 28.02 -19.17 4.25
N ARG A 44 28.57 -18.02 3.82
CA ARG A 44 27.94 -16.71 4.04
C ARG A 44 26.63 -16.57 3.27
N ALA A 45 26.58 -17.04 2.02
CA ALA A 45 25.36 -17.05 1.23
C ALA A 45 24.33 -18.02 1.82
N LEU A 46 24.75 -19.19 2.30
CA LEU A 46 23.87 -20.15 2.97
C LEU A 46 23.29 -19.60 4.28
N ILE A 47 24.09 -18.90 5.10
CA ILE A 47 23.61 -18.24 6.33
C ILE A 47 22.48 -17.26 5.99
N LEU A 48 22.66 -16.40 4.99
CA LEU A 48 21.63 -15.44 4.60
C LEU A 48 20.35 -16.13 4.09
N ARG A 49 20.50 -17.15 3.24
CA ARG A 49 19.34 -17.94 2.75
C ARG A 49 18.60 -18.67 3.87
N ASN A 50 19.31 -19.22 4.85
CA ASN A 50 18.70 -19.88 6.02
C ASN A 50 17.96 -18.89 6.94
N ASN A 51 18.24 -17.60 6.84
CA ASN A 51 17.49 -16.53 7.50
C ASN A 51 16.44 -15.88 6.57
N GLY A 52 16.13 -16.53 5.43
CA GLY A 52 15.10 -16.11 4.50
C GLY A 52 15.52 -15.06 3.46
N TYR A 53 16.79 -14.61 3.43
CA TYR A 53 17.29 -13.70 2.40
C TYR A 53 17.77 -14.51 1.19
N TRP A 54 16.91 -14.60 0.19
CA TRP A 54 17.13 -15.37 -1.03
C TRP A 54 18.05 -14.60 -1.98
N ILE A 55 19.35 -14.80 -1.81
CA ILE A 55 20.40 -14.21 -2.64
C ILE A 55 21.14 -15.28 -3.45
N ALA A 56 21.86 -14.85 -4.48
CA ALA A 56 22.59 -15.69 -5.41
C ALA A 56 21.70 -16.78 -6.02
N ASN A 57 20.49 -16.39 -6.47
CA ASN A 57 19.53 -17.34 -7.03
C ASN A 57 19.98 -17.79 -8.42
N LEU A 58 20.03 -19.10 -8.59
CA LEU A 58 20.36 -19.78 -9.83
C LEU A 58 19.11 -20.52 -10.32
N LEU A 59 18.87 -20.47 -11.62
CA LEU A 59 17.77 -21.18 -12.28
C LEU A 59 18.24 -22.45 -12.99
N ALA A 60 19.55 -22.60 -13.21
CA ALA A 60 20.14 -23.83 -13.71
C ALA A 60 19.73 -25.03 -12.83
N GLY A 61 19.06 -26.02 -13.45
CA GLY A 61 18.61 -27.22 -12.75
C GLY A 61 17.41 -27.05 -11.81
N ILE A 62 16.67 -25.96 -11.93
CA ILE A 62 15.50 -25.70 -11.07
C ILE A 62 14.45 -26.81 -11.18
N ASP A 63 14.08 -27.39 -10.03
CA ASP A 63 12.91 -28.25 -9.93
C ASP A 63 11.64 -27.39 -9.75
N THR A 64 11.05 -27.04 -10.89
CA THR A 64 9.84 -26.21 -10.94
C THR A 64 8.67 -26.78 -10.16
N LYS A 65 8.51 -28.11 -10.11
CA LYS A 65 7.38 -28.73 -9.39
C LYS A 65 7.54 -28.56 -7.88
N ASN A 66 8.74 -28.85 -7.38
CA ASN A 66 9.02 -28.76 -5.95
C ASN A 66 9.02 -27.31 -5.47
N ILE A 67 9.63 -26.39 -6.22
CA ILE A 67 9.71 -24.99 -5.79
C ILE A 67 8.33 -24.31 -5.79
N LEU A 68 7.47 -24.62 -6.77
CA LEU A 68 6.11 -24.10 -6.86
C LEU A 68 5.15 -24.65 -5.79
N ALA A 69 5.55 -25.72 -5.10
CA ALA A 69 4.82 -26.31 -3.98
C ALA A 69 5.27 -25.78 -2.62
N SER A 70 6.35 -24.97 -2.57
CA SER A 70 6.85 -24.35 -1.35
C SER A 70 5.94 -23.21 -0.89
N ASP A 71 5.70 -23.13 0.43
CA ASP A 71 4.93 -22.04 1.05
C ASP A 71 5.59 -20.66 0.84
N ASP A 72 6.93 -20.63 0.74
CA ASP A 72 7.71 -19.40 0.55
C ASP A 72 7.90 -19.01 -0.92
N PHE A 73 7.25 -19.71 -1.88
CA PHE A 73 7.51 -19.51 -3.31
C PHE A 73 7.33 -18.06 -3.77
N VAL A 74 6.28 -17.39 -3.32
CA VAL A 74 5.97 -16.00 -3.70
C VAL A 74 7.06 -15.05 -3.21
N ASP A 75 7.52 -15.20 -1.97
CA ASP A 75 8.62 -14.40 -1.43
C ASP A 75 9.94 -14.70 -2.14
N TRP A 76 10.25 -15.98 -2.36
CA TRP A 76 11.44 -16.38 -3.12
C TRP A 76 11.46 -15.78 -4.53
N TYR A 77 10.33 -15.86 -5.24
CA TYR A 77 10.21 -15.32 -6.59
C TYR A 77 10.35 -13.79 -6.60
N GLY A 78 9.72 -13.09 -5.65
CA GLY A 78 9.88 -11.65 -5.49
C GLY A 78 11.34 -11.25 -5.27
N GLN A 79 12.04 -11.93 -4.35
CA GLN A 79 13.45 -11.68 -4.06
C GLN A 79 14.37 -12.02 -5.26
N LEU A 80 14.06 -13.07 -6.03
CA LEU A 80 14.76 -13.38 -7.29
C LEU A 80 14.68 -12.21 -8.28
N LEU A 81 13.49 -11.63 -8.48
CA LEU A 81 13.31 -10.52 -9.43
C LEU A 81 13.99 -9.23 -8.94
N ILE A 82 13.90 -8.94 -7.64
CA ILE A 82 14.60 -7.80 -7.02
C ILE A 82 16.12 -7.99 -7.14
N GLU A 83 16.65 -9.21 -6.95
CA GLU A 83 18.07 -9.51 -7.17
C GLU A 83 18.49 -9.20 -8.62
N LYS A 84 17.69 -9.55 -9.63
CA LYS A 84 18.02 -9.21 -11.03
C LYS A 84 18.08 -7.70 -11.24
N PHE A 85 17.16 -6.95 -10.62
CA PHE A 85 17.25 -5.50 -10.60
C PHE A 85 18.53 -4.99 -9.91
N LEU A 86 18.88 -5.52 -8.74
CA LEU A 86 20.09 -5.13 -8.02
C LEU A 86 21.36 -5.42 -8.82
N ILE A 87 21.44 -6.57 -9.51
CA ILE A 87 22.57 -6.91 -10.39
C ILE A 87 22.72 -5.86 -11.50
N ARG A 88 21.62 -5.36 -12.07
CA ARG A 88 21.62 -4.32 -13.10
C ARG A 88 22.02 -2.94 -12.53
N THR A 89 21.53 -2.59 -11.35
CA THR A 89 21.61 -1.22 -10.81
C THR A 89 22.82 -1.00 -9.88
N ASP A 90 23.34 -2.04 -9.22
CA ASP A 90 24.51 -1.98 -8.32
C ASP A 90 25.77 -2.60 -8.95
N ASN A 91 26.01 -2.35 -10.24
CA ASN A 91 27.24 -2.79 -10.94
C ASN A 91 27.59 -4.28 -10.69
N GLY A 92 26.60 -5.16 -10.81
CA GLY A 92 26.73 -6.59 -10.55
C GLY A 92 26.41 -7.06 -9.12
N TRP A 93 26.13 -6.16 -8.17
CA TRP A 93 25.77 -6.48 -6.78
C TRP A 93 26.72 -7.51 -6.13
N ILE A 94 26.22 -8.59 -5.53
CA ILE A 94 27.04 -9.68 -4.95
C ILE A 94 27.88 -10.43 -6.00
N LEU A 95 27.53 -10.28 -7.28
CA LEU A 95 28.28 -10.81 -8.41
C LEU A 95 29.31 -9.81 -8.96
N LYS A 96 29.44 -8.58 -8.44
CA LYS A 96 30.31 -7.51 -8.98
C LYS A 96 31.69 -7.97 -9.47
N LYS A 97 32.43 -8.75 -8.67
CA LYS A 97 33.72 -9.34 -9.09
C LYS A 97 33.62 -10.76 -9.65
N ALA A 98 32.49 -11.42 -9.48
CA ALA A 98 32.21 -12.80 -9.92
C ALA A 98 31.46 -12.90 -11.26
N LEU A 99 31.06 -11.79 -11.87
CA LEU A 99 30.43 -11.74 -13.20
C LEU A 99 31.28 -12.47 -14.25
N TYR A 100 32.62 -12.49 -14.05
CA TYR A 100 33.59 -13.15 -14.92
C TYR A 100 34.08 -14.50 -14.37
N TYR A 101 33.48 -15.01 -13.28
CA TYR A 101 33.87 -16.29 -12.70
C TYR A 101 33.34 -17.44 -13.57
N ARG A 102 34.15 -17.80 -14.58
CA ARG A 102 33.79 -18.70 -15.67
C ARG A 102 33.19 -20.02 -15.17
N GLY A 103 31.99 -20.34 -15.67
CA GLY A 103 31.25 -21.57 -15.37
C GLY A 103 30.42 -21.52 -14.08
N ALA A 104 30.47 -20.45 -13.29
CA ALA A 104 29.63 -20.34 -12.10
C ALA A 104 28.15 -20.04 -12.42
N ILE A 105 27.91 -19.41 -13.56
CA ILE A 105 26.59 -19.15 -14.13
C ILE A 105 26.71 -19.51 -15.61
N GLN A 106 25.95 -20.50 -16.06
CA GLN A 106 25.85 -20.87 -17.47
C GLN A 106 24.56 -20.29 -18.05
N GLU A 107 24.69 -19.38 -19.00
CA GLU A 107 23.55 -18.65 -19.55
C GLU A 107 22.50 -19.58 -20.18
N GLU A 108 22.94 -20.64 -20.84
CA GLU A 108 22.05 -21.63 -21.49
C GLU A 108 21.20 -22.38 -20.47
N ASP A 109 21.81 -22.86 -19.37
CA ASP A 109 21.12 -23.56 -18.28
C ASP A 109 20.18 -22.60 -17.49
N GLU A 110 20.63 -21.37 -17.24
CA GLU A 110 19.79 -20.34 -16.61
C GLU A 110 18.59 -19.99 -17.48
N ARG A 111 18.77 -19.87 -18.81
CA ARG A 111 17.69 -19.61 -19.76
C ARG A 111 16.69 -20.74 -19.82
N TYR A 112 17.18 -21.98 -19.84
CA TYR A 112 16.33 -23.16 -19.79
C TYR A 112 15.51 -23.19 -18.50
N GLY A 113 16.15 -22.99 -17.34
CA GLY A 113 15.49 -22.94 -16.04
C GLY A 113 14.44 -21.82 -15.94
N ALA A 114 14.77 -20.62 -16.39
CA ALA A 114 13.85 -19.49 -16.46
C ALA A 114 12.64 -19.79 -17.35
N ARG A 115 12.84 -20.37 -18.53
CA ARG A 115 11.76 -20.74 -19.43
C ARG A 115 10.84 -21.78 -18.80
N MET A 116 11.40 -22.79 -18.13
CA MET A 116 10.63 -23.81 -17.41
C MET A 116 9.80 -23.18 -16.30
N LEU A 117 10.41 -22.31 -15.48
CA LEU A 117 9.72 -21.60 -14.41
C LEU A 117 8.59 -20.72 -14.94
N LEU A 118 8.87 -19.84 -15.90
CA LEU A 118 7.89 -18.91 -16.48
C LEU A 118 6.75 -19.65 -17.19
N THR A 119 7.04 -20.76 -17.87
CA THR A 119 6.02 -21.61 -18.50
C THR A 119 5.10 -22.24 -17.44
N ALA A 120 5.67 -22.76 -16.36
CA ALA A 120 4.91 -23.34 -15.26
C ALA A 120 4.07 -22.29 -14.49
N LEU A 121 4.57 -21.06 -14.35
CA LEU A 121 3.79 -19.94 -13.83
C LEU A 121 2.65 -19.58 -14.76
N ALA A 122 2.91 -19.43 -16.06
CA ALA A 122 1.90 -19.11 -17.07
C ALA A 122 0.80 -20.19 -17.20
N GLU A 123 1.03 -21.41 -16.71
CA GLU A 123 0.02 -22.46 -16.63
C GLU A 123 -1.03 -22.18 -15.56
N LYS A 124 -0.64 -21.59 -14.41
CA LYS A 124 -1.50 -21.35 -13.26
C LYS A 124 -2.41 -20.13 -13.46
N ASN A 125 -3.71 -20.29 -13.19
CA ASN A 125 -4.70 -19.22 -13.35
C ASN A 125 -4.41 -17.98 -12.48
N GLU A 126 -3.94 -18.17 -11.25
CA GLU A 126 -3.54 -17.08 -10.34
C GLU A 126 -2.50 -16.15 -10.99
N TRP A 127 -1.53 -16.73 -11.70
CA TRP A 127 -0.39 -16.02 -12.30
C TRP A 127 -0.71 -15.27 -13.58
N ILE A 128 -1.70 -15.71 -14.35
CA ILE A 128 -2.21 -14.97 -15.51
C ILE A 128 -3.35 -14.02 -15.16
N LYS A 129 -3.76 -13.96 -13.88
CA LYS A 129 -4.81 -13.07 -13.35
C LYS A 129 -4.24 -12.16 -12.26
N ARG A 130 -4.43 -12.53 -10.98
CA ARG A 130 -4.11 -11.67 -9.83
C ARG A 130 -2.62 -11.41 -9.68
N ARG A 131 -1.75 -12.32 -10.11
CA ARG A 131 -0.28 -12.15 -10.13
C ARG A 131 0.29 -11.87 -11.52
N TYR A 132 -0.54 -11.38 -12.44
CA TYR A 132 -0.11 -11.04 -13.79
C TYR A 132 1.08 -10.08 -13.80
N SER A 133 1.06 -9.06 -12.94
CA SER A 133 2.16 -8.10 -12.81
C SER A 133 3.48 -8.79 -12.43
N ALA A 134 3.46 -9.71 -11.46
CA ALA A 134 4.64 -10.47 -11.05
C ALA A 134 5.15 -11.40 -12.16
N LEU A 135 4.25 -12.15 -12.82
CA LEU A 135 4.59 -12.98 -13.97
C LEU A 135 5.26 -12.15 -15.07
N ARG A 136 4.65 -11.00 -15.40
CA ARG A 136 5.09 -10.09 -16.44
C ARG A 136 6.49 -9.54 -16.16
N THR A 137 6.74 -9.09 -14.92
CA THR A 137 8.07 -8.64 -14.49
C THR A 137 9.10 -9.78 -14.59
N GLY A 138 8.71 -11.01 -14.29
CA GLY A 138 9.58 -12.17 -14.50
C GLY A 138 9.95 -12.40 -15.96
N VAL A 139 8.99 -12.32 -16.89
CA VAL A 139 9.27 -12.40 -18.33
C VAL A 139 10.21 -11.26 -18.77
N GLN A 140 10.07 -10.07 -18.18
CA GLN A 140 10.95 -8.94 -18.48
C GLN A 140 12.39 -9.10 -17.95
N LEU A 141 12.57 -9.68 -16.76
CA LEU A 141 13.87 -9.70 -16.06
C LEU A 141 14.62 -11.03 -16.17
N LEU A 142 13.94 -12.15 -16.39
CA LEU A 142 14.57 -13.46 -16.48
C LEU A 142 14.90 -13.80 -17.95
N PRO A 143 16.15 -14.18 -18.25
CA PRO A 143 16.52 -14.54 -19.62
C PRO A 143 15.86 -15.89 -19.97
N HIS A 144 15.06 -15.99 -21.03
CA HIS A 144 14.34 -17.25 -21.36
C HIS A 144 14.10 -17.47 -22.88
N GLY A 145 14.58 -16.54 -23.72
CA GLY A 145 14.45 -16.61 -25.18
C GLY A 145 15.26 -17.76 -25.79
N GLU A 146 14.86 -18.20 -27.00
CA GLU A 146 15.58 -19.22 -27.75
C GLU A 146 16.91 -18.68 -28.29
N ASP A 147 17.97 -19.50 -28.23
CA ASP A 147 19.19 -19.21 -28.98
C ASP A 147 18.87 -19.28 -30.49
N SER A 148 18.91 -18.14 -31.15
CA SER A 148 18.86 -18.11 -32.61
C SER A 148 20.20 -18.58 -33.17
N ALA A 149 20.16 -19.22 -34.35
CA ALA A 149 21.39 -19.54 -35.10
C ALA A 149 22.29 -18.31 -35.30
N SER A 150 21.71 -17.11 -35.31
CA SER A 150 22.42 -15.83 -35.41
C SER A 150 23.16 -15.45 -34.12
N ILE A 151 22.61 -15.72 -32.92
CA ILE A 151 23.33 -15.53 -31.65
C ILE A 151 24.49 -16.54 -31.53
N GLN A 152 24.27 -17.78 -31.96
CA GLN A 152 25.35 -18.79 -32.01
C GLN A 152 26.46 -18.36 -32.96
N LYS A 153 26.12 -17.76 -34.11
CA LYS A 153 27.08 -17.16 -35.04
C LYS A 153 27.89 -16.04 -34.38
N VAL A 154 27.26 -15.12 -33.63
CA VAL A 154 27.97 -14.07 -32.85
C VAL A 154 28.94 -14.69 -31.84
N ARG A 155 28.49 -15.71 -31.09
CA ARG A 155 29.35 -16.42 -30.12
C ARG A 155 30.55 -17.07 -30.83
N GLN A 156 30.34 -17.74 -31.95
CA GLN A 156 31.40 -18.39 -32.74
C GLN A 156 32.40 -17.37 -33.32
N MET A 157 31.91 -16.28 -33.90
CA MET A 157 32.76 -15.20 -34.42
C MET A 157 33.61 -14.58 -33.31
N SER A 158 33.03 -14.32 -32.13
CA SER A 158 33.77 -13.80 -30.99
C SER A 158 34.87 -14.76 -30.49
N VAL A 159 34.60 -16.08 -30.51
CA VAL A 159 35.58 -17.12 -30.15
C VAL A 159 36.74 -17.11 -31.12
N SER A 160 36.46 -17.15 -32.43
CA SER A 160 37.49 -17.18 -33.47
C SER A 160 38.42 -15.96 -33.41
N LEU A 161 37.87 -14.78 -33.06
CA LEU A 161 38.66 -13.57 -32.88
C LEU A 161 39.56 -13.64 -31.64
N ALA A 162 39.06 -14.14 -30.51
CA ALA A 162 39.84 -14.27 -29.28
C ALA A 162 40.96 -15.33 -29.35
N GLU A 163 40.84 -16.32 -30.24
CA GLU A 163 41.93 -17.27 -30.52
C GLU A 163 43.10 -16.62 -31.27
N GLN A 164 42.83 -15.52 -31.99
CA GLN A 164 43.82 -14.77 -32.78
C GLN A 164 44.33 -13.51 -32.03
N ASP A 165 43.68 -13.14 -30.91
CA ASP A 165 43.94 -11.92 -30.17
C ASP A 165 43.66 -12.10 -28.66
N GLU A 166 44.72 -12.29 -27.87
CA GLU A 166 44.61 -12.47 -26.42
C GLU A 166 44.01 -11.25 -25.69
N GLN A 167 44.16 -10.04 -26.24
CA GLN A 167 43.63 -8.84 -25.61
C GLN A 167 42.10 -8.72 -25.79
N PHE A 168 41.53 -9.46 -26.75
CA PHE A 168 40.09 -9.51 -27.00
C PHE A 168 39.36 -10.50 -26.07
N VAL A 169 40.08 -11.36 -25.35
CA VAL A 169 39.51 -12.41 -24.48
C VAL A 169 38.50 -11.88 -23.46
N ASN A 170 38.74 -10.69 -22.91
CA ASN A 170 37.82 -10.06 -21.95
C ASN A 170 36.48 -9.70 -22.61
N LEU A 171 36.52 -9.08 -23.78
CA LEU A 171 35.31 -8.69 -24.51
C LEU A 171 34.59 -9.91 -25.09
N ARG A 172 35.34 -10.89 -25.61
CA ARG A 172 34.81 -12.20 -26.00
C ARG A 172 34.11 -12.90 -24.85
N THR A 173 34.68 -12.87 -23.64
CA THR A 173 34.05 -13.54 -22.49
C THR A 173 32.68 -12.94 -22.20
N LYS A 174 32.54 -11.61 -22.31
CA LYS A 174 31.24 -10.94 -22.19
C LYS A 174 30.28 -11.32 -23.32
N ILE A 175 30.70 -11.20 -24.59
CA ILE A 175 29.87 -11.54 -25.77
C ILE A 175 29.45 -13.02 -25.77
N HIS A 176 30.31 -13.91 -25.26
CA HIS A 176 30.04 -15.33 -25.20
C HIS A 176 29.06 -15.70 -24.07
N VAL A 177 29.11 -14.98 -22.95
CA VAL A 177 28.31 -15.26 -21.75
C VAL A 177 26.96 -14.53 -21.75
N SER A 178 26.86 -13.34 -22.36
CA SER A 178 25.63 -12.56 -22.42
C SER A 178 25.76 -11.47 -23.51
N PRO A 179 25.59 -11.83 -24.79
CA PRO A 179 25.66 -10.85 -25.88
C PRO A 179 24.49 -9.86 -25.80
N ASP A 180 24.76 -8.57 -26.01
CA ASP A 180 23.74 -7.51 -26.11
C ASP A 180 24.03 -6.51 -27.25
N ALA A 181 23.05 -5.65 -27.55
CA ALA A 181 23.18 -4.64 -28.60
C ALA A 181 24.35 -3.65 -28.37
N GLY A 182 24.73 -3.42 -27.11
CA GLY A 182 25.84 -2.56 -26.72
C GLY A 182 27.20 -3.14 -27.06
N ASP A 183 27.31 -4.47 -27.24
CA ASP A 183 28.55 -5.12 -27.67
C ASP A 183 29.03 -4.66 -29.02
N ALA A 184 28.11 -4.33 -29.94
CA ALA A 184 28.50 -3.81 -31.24
C ALA A 184 29.31 -2.51 -31.09
N ARG A 185 28.98 -1.65 -30.13
CA ARG A 185 29.78 -0.44 -29.85
C ARG A 185 31.14 -0.80 -29.27
N LEU A 186 31.20 -1.70 -28.28
CA LEU A 186 32.45 -2.11 -27.64
C LEU A 186 33.41 -2.80 -28.63
N VAL A 187 32.89 -3.62 -29.53
CA VAL A 187 33.67 -4.28 -30.58
C VAL A 187 34.19 -3.25 -31.59
N ARG A 188 33.40 -2.22 -31.96
CA ARG A 188 33.88 -1.12 -32.82
C ARG A 188 34.96 -0.29 -32.14
N GLU A 189 34.80 0.02 -30.85
CA GLU A 189 35.80 0.75 -30.05
C GLU A 189 37.10 -0.06 -29.90
N TYR A 190 37.00 -1.39 -29.82
CA TYR A 190 38.14 -2.28 -29.83
C TYR A 190 38.81 -2.31 -31.21
N ALA A 191 38.02 -2.47 -32.28
CA ALA A 191 38.48 -2.48 -33.67
C ALA A 191 39.23 -1.20 -34.06
N ALA A 192 38.83 -0.05 -33.51
CA ALA A 192 39.49 1.23 -33.74
C ALA A 192 40.95 1.29 -33.22
N LYS A 193 41.35 0.37 -32.33
CA LYS A 193 42.69 0.28 -31.75
C LYS A 193 43.60 -0.72 -32.49
N ILE A 194 43.05 -1.45 -33.47
CA ILE A 194 43.78 -2.46 -34.24
C ILE A 194 44.39 -1.81 -35.49
N SER A 195 45.71 -1.94 -35.64
CA SER A 195 46.47 -1.31 -36.73
C SER A 195 46.39 -2.08 -38.06
N ASP A 196 46.08 -3.39 -38.03
CA ASP A 196 45.93 -4.22 -39.23
C ASP A 196 44.52 -4.07 -39.83
N PRO A 197 44.38 -3.55 -41.08
CA PRO A 197 43.08 -3.37 -41.72
C PRO A 197 42.30 -4.68 -41.93
N GLN A 198 42.98 -5.81 -42.16
CA GLN A 198 42.29 -7.09 -42.35
C GLN A 198 41.71 -7.63 -41.04
N GLN A 199 42.46 -7.53 -39.95
CA GLN A 199 41.97 -7.90 -38.62
C GLN A 199 40.88 -6.94 -38.12
N GLN A 200 41.03 -5.63 -38.37
CA GLN A 200 40.01 -4.63 -38.08
C GLN A 200 38.67 -4.93 -38.79
N ALA A 201 38.71 -5.36 -40.06
CA ALA A 201 37.51 -5.72 -40.81
C ALA A 201 36.74 -6.88 -40.17
N LYS A 202 37.42 -7.90 -39.64
CA LYS A 202 36.78 -9.04 -38.95
C LYS A 202 36.06 -8.61 -37.67
N TYR A 203 36.64 -7.67 -36.91
CA TYR A 203 35.96 -7.10 -35.73
C TYR A 203 34.74 -6.26 -36.13
N MET A 204 34.84 -5.48 -37.22
CA MET A 204 33.69 -4.74 -37.75
C MET A 204 32.58 -5.68 -38.24
N GLU A 205 32.93 -6.83 -38.82
CA GLU A 205 31.97 -7.88 -39.22
C GLU A 205 31.24 -8.47 -38.01
N LEU A 206 31.97 -8.76 -36.92
CA LEU A 206 31.35 -9.18 -35.65
C LEU A 206 30.40 -8.10 -35.13
N ALA A 207 30.80 -6.83 -35.13
CA ALA A 207 29.95 -5.73 -34.69
C ALA A 207 28.67 -5.62 -35.53
N GLN A 208 28.77 -5.77 -36.86
CA GLN A 208 27.63 -5.77 -37.77
C GLN A 208 26.70 -6.97 -37.56
N GLU A 209 27.25 -8.16 -37.30
CA GLU A 209 26.42 -9.33 -36.99
C GLU A 209 25.69 -9.13 -35.65
N ILE A 210 26.34 -8.52 -34.65
CA ILE A 210 25.69 -8.12 -33.39
C ILE A 210 24.57 -7.11 -33.68
N ASP A 211 24.82 -6.05 -34.45
CA ASP A 211 23.76 -5.08 -34.80
C ASP A 211 22.58 -5.77 -35.48
N ARG A 212 22.84 -6.72 -36.39
CA ARG A 212 21.82 -7.45 -37.14
C ARG A 212 20.98 -8.36 -36.24
N VAL A 213 21.63 -9.08 -35.33
CA VAL A 213 20.97 -9.97 -34.35
C VAL A 213 20.04 -9.17 -33.44
N PHE A 214 20.51 -8.00 -33.01
CA PHE A 214 19.77 -7.11 -32.11
C PHE A 214 19.03 -5.99 -32.85
N GLN A 215 18.88 -6.09 -34.18
CA GLN A 215 18.16 -5.12 -34.98
C GLN A 215 16.67 -5.22 -34.65
N SER A 216 16.07 -4.09 -34.27
CA SER A 216 14.62 -4.02 -34.04
C SER A 216 13.89 -4.32 -35.36
N HIS A 217 13.12 -5.41 -35.38
CA HIS A 217 12.26 -5.72 -36.51
C HIS A 217 11.01 -4.83 -36.44
N PRO A 218 10.52 -4.30 -37.56
CA PRO A 218 9.25 -3.56 -37.58
C PRO A 218 8.12 -4.38 -36.95
N LEU A 219 7.31 -3.75 -36.10
CA LEU A 219 6.29 -4.46 -35.30
C LEU A 219 5.36 -5.33 -36.17
N HIS A 220 4.95 -4.89 -37.36
CA HIS A 220 4.10 -5.70 -38.24
C HIS A 220 4.72 -7.03 -38.65
N GLN A 221 6.02 -7.08 -38.93
CA GLN A 221 6.69 -8.32 -39.31
C GLN A 221 6.68 -9.30 -38.13
N LEU A 222 6.82 -8.77 -36.92
CA LEU A 222 6.73 -9.57 -35.70
C LEU A 222 5.31 -10.11 -35.49
N LEU A 223 4.28 -9.29 -35.72
CA LEU A 223 2.87 -9.69 -35.62
C LEU A 223 2.53 -10.77 -36.64
N GLU A 224 2.90 -10.59 -37.91
CA GLU A 224 2.69 -11.58 -38.97
C GLU A 224 3.41 -12.90 -38.69
N ARG A 225 4.67 -12.83 -38.21
CA ARG A 225 5.45 -14.02 -37.85
C ARG A 225 4.79 -14.79 -36.72
N ASN A 226 4.32 -14.08 -35.67
CA ASN A 226 3.63 -14.72 -34.56
C ASN A 226 2.26 -15.28 -34.96
N ALA A 227 1.51 -14.58 -35.81
CA ALA A 227 0.25 -15.10 -36.35
C ALA A 227 0.42 -16.46 -37.05
N LYS A 228 1.50 -16.64 -37.84
CA LYS A 228 1.79 -17.93 -38.48
C LYS A 228 2.05 -19.08 -37.48
N ILE A 229 2.56 -18.76 -36.29
CA ILE A 229 2.85 -19.76 -35.25
C ILE A 229 1.57 -20.24 -34.56
N PHE A 230 0.59 -19.35 -34.37
CA PHE A 230 -0.68 -19.65 -33.69
C PHE A 230 -1.73 -20.29 -34.64
N SER A 231 -1.28 -21.18 -35.54
CA SER A 231 -2.14 -21.84 -36.54
C SER A 231 -3.34 -22.59 -35.92
N ALA A 232 -3.23 -23.01 -34.67
CA ALA A 232 -4.26 -23.72 -33.90
C ALA A 232 -5.28 -22.79 -33.22
N GLU A 233 -5.06 -21.47 -33.20
CA GLU A 233 -5.91 -20.46 -32.58
C GLU A 233 -6.32 -19.37 -33.59
N PRO A 234 -7.29 -19.62 -34.51
CA PRO A 234 -7.63 -18.69 -35.60
C PRO A 234 -8.02 -17.29 -35.13
N TRP A 235 -8.73 -17.19 -34.00
CA TRP A 235 -9.11 -15.91 -33.39
C TRP A 235 -7.89 -15.06 -32.98
N LEU A 236 -6.82 -15.71 -32.51
CA LEU A 236 -5.59 -15.04 -32.10
C LEU A 236 -4.78 -14.62 -33.33
N GLN A 237 -4.77 -15.43 -34.39
CA GLN A 237 -4.17 -15.02 -35.66
C GLN A 237 -4.87 -13.80 -36.24
N GLN A 238 -6.20 -13.81 -36.24
CA GLN A 238 -7.00 -12.70 -36.72
C GLN A 238 -6.70 -11.43 -35.94
N LEU A 239 -6.69 -11.49 -34.60
CA LEU A 239 -6.31 -10.40 -33.72
C LEU A 239 -4.94 -9.79 -34.09
N LEU A 240 -3.91 -10.63 -34.25
CA LEU A 240 -2.56 -10.17 -34.60
C LEU A 240 -2.48 -9.55 -36.00
N LEU A 241 -3.15 -10.15 -36.99
CA LEU A 241 -3.17 -9.65 -38.36
C LEU A 241 -3.97 -8.34 -38.49
N GLU A 242 -5.07 -8.22 -37.76
CA GLU A 242 -5.87 -7.00 -37.70
C GLU A 242 -5.09 -5.86 -37.02
N ALA A 243 -4.40 -6.14 -35.91
CA ALA A 243 -3.51 -5.16 -35.29
C ALA A 243 -2.39 -4.72 -36.25
N GLY A 244 -1.80 -5.65 -37.01
CA GLY A 244 -0.79 -5.32 -38.02
C GLY A 244 -1.32 -4.41 -39.14
N LYS A 245 -2.55 -4.66 -39.61
CA LYS A 245 -3.26 -3.81 -40.59
C LYS A 245 -3.59 -2.44 -40.02
N ALA A 246 -4.15 -2.39 -38.81
CA ALA A 246 -4.49 -1.13 -38.13
C ALA A 246 -3.24 -0.26 -37.92
N TYR A 247 -2.12 -0.87 -37.55
CA TYR A 247 -0.84 -0.17 -37.38
C TYR A 247 -0.41 0.54 -38.68
N HIS A 248 -0.71 -0.01 -39.86
CA HIS A 248 -0.38 0.59 -41.16
C HIS A 248 -1.50 1.44 -41.78
N SER A 249 -2.65 1.57 -41.12
CA SER A 249 -3.79 2.30 -41.66
C SER A 249 -3.56 3.82 -41.69
N ASP A 250 -2.77 4.32 -40.73
CA ASP A 250 -2.34 5.71 -40.61
C ASP A 250 -0.92 5.74 -40.04
N ASN A 251 -0.04 6.51 -40.68
CA ASN A 251 1.37 6.65 -40.28
C ASN A 251 1.58 7.67 -39.15
N SER A 252 0.51 8.18 -38.53
CA SER A 252 0.60 9.10 -37.41
C SER A 252 1.07 8.41 -36.12
N ALA A 253 1.82 9.14 -35.31
CA ALA A 253 2.20 8.68 -33.97
C ALA A 253 0.98 8.41 -33.08
N GLY A 254 -0.14 9.13 -33.30
CA GLY A 254 -1.39 8.89 -32.59
C GLY A 254 -1.97 7.51 -32.90
N ASN A 255 -2.01 7.12 -34.18
CA ASN A 255 -2.46 5.79 -34.58
C ASN A 255 -1.57 4.67 -34.03
N TYR A 256 -0.24 4.80 -34.19
CA TYR A 256 0.69 3.79 -33.65
C TYR A 256 0.53 3.61 -32.14
N TYR A 257 0.33 4.70 -31.39
CA TYR A 257 0.12 4.63 -29.96
C TYR A 257 -1.20 3.92 -29.62
N ALA A 258 -2.31 4.34 -30.24
CA ALA A 258 -3.61 3.73 -30.03
C ALA A 258 -3.60 2.22 -30.33
N VAL A 259 -3.06 1.81 -31.49
CA VAL A 259 -3.00 0.41 -31.89
C VAL A 259 -2.15 -0.43 -30.94
N THR A 260 -0.97 0.07 -30.54
CA THR A 260 -0.10 -0.66 -29.60
C THR A 260 -0.71 -0.75 -28.20
N SER A 261 -1.39 0.31 -27.74
CA SER A 261 -2.10 0.32 -26.46
C SER A 261 -3.25 -0.70 -26.40
N HIS A 262 -4.08 -0.76 -27.44
CA HIS A 262 -5.17 -1.74 -27.53
C HIS A 262 -4.60 -3.16 -27.62
N LEU A 263 -3.57 -3.37 -28.45
CA LEU A 263 -2.95 -4.67 -28.59
C LEU A 263 -2.36 -5.18 -27.27
N LEU A 264 -1.75 -4.32 -26.44
CA LEU A 264 -1.27 -4.72 -25.11
C LEU A 264 -2.41 -5.25 -24.22
N ALA A 265 -3.56 -4.57 -24.20
CA ALA A 265 -4.73 -5.01 -23.45
C ALA A 265 -5.29 -6.33 -24.01
N ASP A 266 -5.43 -6.43 -25.33
CA ASP A 266 -5.93 -7.61 -26.03
C ASP A 266 -5.05 -8.85 -25.80
N LEU A 267 -3.72 -8.68 -25.80
CA LEU A 267 -2.78 -9.76 -25.51
C LEU A 267 -2.90 -10.26 -24.07
N ARG A 268 -3.15 -9.37 -23.09
CA ARG A 268 -3.44 -9.76 -21.71
C ARG A 268 -4.75 -10.56 -21.63
N ASP A 269 -5.83 -10.06 -22.26
CA ASP A 269 -7.14 -10.71 -22.28
C ASP A 269 -7.17 -12.04 -23.06
N ALA A 270 -6.20 -12.25 -23.95
CA ALA A 270 -6.01 -13.49 -24.67
C ALA A 270 -5.47 -14.62 -23.79
N LEU A 271 -4.68 -14.33 -22.74
CA LEU A 271 -3.97 -15.34 -21.95
C LEU A 271 -4.88 -16.43 -21.36
N PRO A 272 -6.04 -16.12 -20.74
CA PRO A 272 -6.93 -17.14 -20.20
C PRO A 272 -7.57 -18.02 -21.27
N LYS A 273 -7.68 -17.53 -22.52
CA LYS A 273 -8.28 -18.24 -23.66
C LYS A 273 -7.31 -19.22 -24.31
N ILE A 274 -6.00 -19.03 -24.11
CA ILE A 274 -4.94 -19.88 -24.65
C ILE A 274 -4.75 -21.10 -23.75
N ARG A 275 -4.74 -22.30 -24.32
CA ARG A 275 -4.61 -23.56 -23.57
C ARG A 275 -3.16 -23.97 -23.30
N LYS A 276 -2.26 -23.79 -24.27
CA LYS A 276 -0.87 -24.24 -24.16
C LYS A 276 -0.03 -23.24 -23.36
N PRO A 277 0.62 -23.64 -22.25
CA PRO A 277 1.44 -22.72 -21.46
C PRO A 277 2.58 -22.07 -22.26
N GLY A 278 3.24 -22.81 -23.14
CA GLY A 278 4.27 -22.25 -24.03
C GLY A 278 3.75 -21.19 -25.01
N SER A 279 2.47 -21.30 -25.43
CA SER A 279 1.82 -20.26 -26.24
C SER A 279 1.52 -19.01 -25.41
N ARG A 280 1.16 -19.16 -24.13
CA ARG A 280 0.98 -18.03 -23.19
C ARG A 280 2.30 -17.28 -22.98
N LEU A 281 3.40 -17.99 -22.75
CA LEU A 281 4.73 -17.38 -22.63
C LEU A 281 5.10 -16.59 -23.91
N ARG A 282 4.86 -17.16 -25.09
CA ARG A 282 5.10 -16.45 -26.36
C ARG A 282 4.26 -15.17 -26.52
N ILE A 283 3.03 -15.16 -26.02
CA ILE A 283 2.19 -13.95 -26.01
C ILE A 283 2.72 -12.90 -25.03
N LEU A 284 3.23 -13.33 -23.87
CA LEU A 284 3.96 -12.44 -22.97
C LEU A 284 5.20 -11.85 -23.68
N ASP A 285 5.99 -12.66 -24.39
CA ASP A 285 7.16 -12.16 -25.14
C ASP A 285 6.75 -11.13 -26.20
N LEU A 286 5.70 -11.43 -26.96
CA LEU A 286 5.16 -10.52 -27.96
C LEU A 286 4.72 -9.19 -27.33
N SER A 287 4.03 -9.24 -26.18
CA SER A 287 3.61 -8.03 -25.50
C SER A 287 4.80 -7.17 -25.03
N LEU A 288 6.00 -7.73 -24.74
CA LEU A 288 7.20 -6.92 -24.42
C LEU A 288 7.65 -6.13 -25.65
N ALA A 289 7.61 -6.76 -26.83
CA ALA A 289 7.97 -6.07 -28.07
C ALA A 289 6.97 -4.96 -28.43
N VAL A 290 5.67 -5.21 -28.21
CA VAL A 290 4.63 -4.18 -28.39
C VAL A 290 4.84 -3.02 -27.41
N GLU A 291 5.19 -3.30 -26.17
CA GLU A 291 5.46 -2.29 -25.13
C GLU A 291 6.65 -1.40 -25.48
N VAL A 292 7.74 -1.96 -26.00
CA VAL A 292 8.90 -1.17 -26.47
C VAL A 292 8.48 -0.17 -27.55
N GLU A 293 7.66 -0.60 -28.50
CA GLU A 293 7.14 0.26 -29.55
C GLU A 293 6.16 1.31 -29.01
N ASN A 294 5.25 0.92 -28.10
CA ASN A 294 4.34 1.84 -27.41
C ASN A 294 5.11 2.93 -26.65
N PHE A 295 6.16 2.56 -25.92
CA PHE A 295 7.01 3.48 -25.18
C PHE A 295 7.75 4.46 -26.11
N ARG A 296 8.32 3.97 -27.21
CA ARG A 296 8.98 4.79 -28.23
C ARG A 296 8.02 5.84 -28.79
N VAL A 297 6.81 5.43 -29.16
CA VAL A 297 5.79 6.32 -29.72
C VAL A 297 5.28 7.32 -28.67
N SER A 298 5.09 6.89 -27.42
CA SER A 298 4.68 7.79 -26.33
C SER A 298 5.68 8.94 -26.11
N THR A 299 6.98 8.65 -26.24
CA THR A 299 8.04 9.65 -26.15
C THR A 299 7.95 10.67 -27.28
N GLN A 300 7.59 10.24 -28.49
CA GLN A 300 7.33 11.13 -29.62
C GLN A 300 6.09 12.00 -29.37
N LEU A 301 4.98 11.42 -28.92
CA LEU A 301 3.73 12.15 -28.63
C LEU A 301 3.91 13.18 -27.52
N LYS A 302 4.70 12.86 -26.47
CA LYS A 302 5.04 13.77 -25.39
C LYS A 302 5.56 15.12 -25.89
N SER A 303 6.41 15.11 -26.91
CA SER A 303 6.99 16.34 -27.50
C SER A 303 5.95 17.25 -28.20
N THR A 304 4.76 16.73 -28.45
CA THR A 304 3.66 17.43 -29.15
C THR A 304 2.50 17.79 -28.23
N LEU A 305 2.56 17.46 -26.93
CA LEU A 305 1.46 17.66 -25.98
C LEU A 305 0.92 19.10 -26.02
N THR A 306 1.80 20.10 -26.07
CA THR A 306 1.42 21.51 -26.05
C THR A 306 0.69 21.98 -27.32
N LYS A 307 0.72 21.20 -28.40
CA LYS A 307 0.12 21.55 -29.69
C LYS A 307 -1.22 20.87 -29.95
N VAL A 308 -1.61 19.92 -29.10
CA VAL A 308 -2.85 19.15 -29.28
C VAL A 308 -3.96 19.63 -28.35
N ASN A 309 -5.20 19.52 -28.83
CA ASN A 309 -6.38 19.92 -28.07
C ASN A 309 -6.71 18.96 -26.92
N ARG A 310 -7.63 19.38 -26.04
CA ARG A 310 -8.05 18.59 -24.87
C ARG A 310 -8.64 17.24 -25.27
N LEU A 311 -9.51 17.16 -26.29
CA LEU A 311 -10.07 15.88 -26.76
C LEU A 311 -9.00 14.88 -27.19
N GLN A 312 -7.98 15.33 -27.92
CA GLN A 312 -6.89 14.47 -28.35
C GLN A 312 -6.08 13.94 -27.15
N ARG A 313 -5.81 14.80 -26.16
CA ARG A 313 -5.17 14.40 -24.90
C ARG A 313 -6.02 13.39 -24.12
N ILE A 314 -7.34 13.59 -24.05
CA ILE A 314 -8.29 12.64 -23.43
C ILE A 314 -8.26 11.28 -24.15
N SER A 315 -8.22 11.26 -25.48
CA SER A 315 -8.05 10.01 -26.23
C SER A 315 -6.75 9.31 -25.89
N TRP A 316 -5.62 10.04 -25.83
CA TRP A 316 -4.35 9.44 -25.44
C TRP A 316 -4.34 8.94 -23.98
N LEU A 317 -5.10 9.59 -23.10
CA LEU A 317 -5.26 9.14 -21.71
C LEU A 317 -5.99 7.79 -21.64
N ARG A 318 -6.99 7.57 -22.50
CA ARG A 318 -7.67 6.29 -22.68
C ARG A 318 -6.72 5.20 -23.16
N ASP A 319 -5.94 5.52 -24.19
CA ASP A 319 -4.95 4.60 -24.76
C ASP A 319 -3.85 4.28 -23.73
N ALA A 320 -3.43 5.24 -22.93
CA ALA A 320 -2.46 5.02 -21.86
C ALA A 320 -3.01 4.15 -20.73
N ALA A 321 -4.31 4.27 -20.40
CA ALA A 321 -4.97 3.38 -19.45
C ALA A 321 -5.02 1.93 -19.96
N LEU A 322 -5.31 1.72 -21.24
CA LEU A 322 -5.27 0.41 -21.89
C LEU A 322 -3.86 -0.20 -21.87
N ALA A 323 -2.84 0.58 -22.21
CA ALA A 323 -1.45 0.13 -22.14
C ALA A 323 -1.05 -0.23 -20.70
N ALA A 324 -1.39 0.59 -19.71
CA ALA A 324 -1.13 0.31 -18.30
C ALA A 324 -1.83 -0.96 -17.81
N TYR A 325 -3.05 -1.24 -18.29
CA TYR A 325 -3.72 -2.52 -18.06
C TYR A 325 -2.95 -3.65 -18.75
N GLY A 326 -2.64 -3.54 -20.04
CA GLY A 326 -1.94 -4.58 -20.79
C GLY A 326 -0.57 -4.96 -20.21
N THR A 327 0.16 -4.00 -19.63
CA THR A 327 1.46 -4.25 -18.98
C THR A 327 1.36 -4.65 -17.51
N GLY A 328 0.16 -4.69 -16.93
CA GLY A 328 -0.07 -5.20 -15.57
C GLY A 328 0.15 -4.20 -14.45
N HIS A 329 0.07 -2.90 -14.76
CA HIS A 329 0.13 -1.83 -13.75
C HIS A 329 -1.22 -1.57 -13.09
N ILE A 330 -2.33 -1.78 -13.80
CA ILE A 330 -3.67 -1.71 -13.22
C ILE A 330 -4.44 -3.00 -13.51
N ASN A 331 -5.44 -3.30 -12.68
CA ASN A 331 -6.33 -4.45 -12.88
C ASN A 331 -7.54 -4.09 -13.77
N HIS A 332 -8.38 -5.07 -14.07
CA HIS A 332 -9.50 -4.88 -15.00
C HIS A 332 -10.53 -3.90 -14.44
N ARG A 333 -10.89 -4.04 -13.16
CA ARG A 333 -11.81 -3.13 -12.48
C ARG A 333 -11.32 -1.67 -12.46
N SER A 334 -10.02 -1.45 -12.26
CA SER A 334 -9.41 -0.12 -12.35
C SER A 334 -9.52 0.44 -13.78
N LEU A 335 -9.26 -0.38 -14.81
CA LEU A 335 -9.42 0.05 -16.20
C LEU A 335 -10.86 0.49 -16.50
N GLU A 336 -11.86 -0.32 -16.13
CA GLU A 336 -13.28 0.02 -16.32
C GLU A 336 -13.64 1.35 -15.64
N ALA A 337 -13.14 1.57 -14.43
CA ALA A 337 -13.36 2.80 -13.68
C ALA A 337 -12.74 4.03 -14.38
N LEU A 338 -11.50 3.91 -14.88
CA LEU A 338 -10.84 4.98 -15.65
C LEU A 338 -11.60 5.26 -16.96
N GLN A 339 -11.95 4.23 -17.72
CA GLN A 339 -12.67 4.36 -18.99
C GLN A 339 -14.04 5.03 -18.80
N ALA A 340 -14.77 4.66 -17.74
CA ALA A 340 -16.05 5.27 -17.42
C ALA A 340 -15.90 6.78 -17.10
N SER A 341 -14.82 7.19 -16.43
CA SER A 341 -14.52 8.59 -16.15
C SER A 341 -14.09 9.36 -17.40
N ILE A 342 -13.17 8.80 -18.18
CA ILE A 342 -12.70 9.36 -19.46
C ILE A 342 -13.87 9.59 -20.42
N SER A 343 -14.78 8.63 -20.55
CA SER A 343 -15.95 8.72 -21.45
C SER A 343 -16.88 9.90 -21.10
N ARG A 344 -16.88 10.38 -19.85
CA ARG A 344 -17.68 11.55 -19.44
C ARG A 344 -17.07 12.88 -19.89
N MET A 345 -15.85 12.87 -20.43
CA MET A 345 -15.16 14.04 -20.96
C MET A 345 -15.07 14.05 -22.51
N GLU A 346 -15.59 13.04 -23.19
CA GLU A 346 -15.55 12.91 -24.66
C GLU A 346 -16.67 13.71 -25.37
N TYR A 347 -16.85 14.96 -24.95
CA TYR A 347 -17.81 15.90 -25.52
C TYR A 347 -17.09 17.12 -26.08
N ALA A 348 -17.64 17.73 -27.14
CA ALA A 348 -17.05 18.95 -27.72
C ALA A 348 -16.98 20.12 -26.70
N GLN A 349 -17.91 20.14 -25.74
CA GLN A 349 -17.97 21.12 -24.66
C GLN A 349 -18.59 20.48 -23.41
N LEU A 350 -18.05 20.78 -22.22
CA LEU A 350 -18.63 20.33 -20.93
C LEU A 350 -18.42 21.37 -19.83
N PRO A 351 -19.20 21.32 -18.72
CA PRO A 351 -18.97 22.19 -17.57
C PRO A 351 -17.58 21.99 -16.98
N LEU A 352 -16.93 23.08 -16.54
CA LEU A 352 -15.63 23.05 -15.88
C LEU A 352 -15.65 22.17 -14.63
N THR A 353 -16.74 22.16 -13.88
CA THR A 353 -16.94 21.23 -12.76
C THR A 353 -16.78 19.77 -13.14
N THR A 354 -17.33 19.37 -14.29
CA THR A 354 -17.24 17.99 -14.76
C THR A 354 -15.81 17.68 -15.18
N TYR A 355 -15.19 18.55 -15.99
CA TYR A 355 -13.80 18.39 -16.42
C TYR A 355 -12.84 18.30 -15.24
N PHE A 356 -12.95 19.22 -14.28
CA PHE A 356 -12.14 19.25 -13.06
C PHE A 356 -12.32 17.99 -12.20
N ASN A 357 -13.56 17.58 -11.93
CA ASN A 357 -13.84 16.45 -11.05
C ASN A 357 -13.41 15.11 -11.66
N GLU A 358 -13.58 14.93 -12.98
CA GLU A 358 -13.14 13.71 -13.65
C GLU A 358 -11.60 13.63 -13.69
N LEU A 359 -10.89 14.73 -13.96
CA LEU A 359 -9.42 14.75 -13.86
C LEU A 359 -8.93 14.48 -12.43
N LYS A 360 -9.60 15.07 -11.43
CA LYS A 360 -9.32 14.79 -10.01
C LYS A 360 -9.52 13.31 -9.69
N TYR A 361 -10.52 12.65 -10.27
CA TYR A 361 -10.74 11.21 -10.12
C TYR A 361 -9.62 10.39 -10.79
N LEU A 362 -9.27 10.71 -12.04
CA LEU A 362 -8.22 10.01 -12.81
C LEU A 362 -6.83 10.13 -12.17
N SER A 363 -6.60 11.12 -11.30
CA SER A 363 -5.35 11.26 -10.53
C SER A 363 -5.02 10.11 -9.59
N ARG A 364 -5.98 9.18 -9.37
CA ARG A 364 -5.79 7.93 -8.61
C ARG A 364 -5.00 6.85 -9.35
N ALA A 365 -4.99 6.87 -10.69
CA ALA A 365 -4.41 5.78 -11.47
C ALA A 365 -2.94 5.48 -11.14
N PRO A 366 -2.05 6.49 -10.94
CA PRO A 366 -0.68 6.22 -10.50
C PRO A 366 -0.63 5.57 -9.12
N GLY A 367 -1.50 5.97 -8.19
CA GLY A 367 -1.64 5.38 -6.86
C GLY A 367 -2.05 3.90 -6.93
N TRP A 368 -3.05 3.57 -7.76
CA TRP A 368 -3.45 2.18 -8.02
C TRP A 368 -2.30 1.35 -8.60
N SER A 369 -1.50 1.94 -9.49
CA SER A 369 -0.33 1.26 -10.06
C SER A 369 0.74 0.94 -9.03
N THR A 370 1.03 1.88 -8.13
CA THR A 370 1.97 1.64 -7.03
C THR A 370 1.43 0.58 -6.08
N GLN A 371 0.14 0.62 -5.76
CA GLN A 371 -0.51 -0.37 -4.89
C GLN A 371 -0.49 -1.78 -5.48
N GLU A 372 -0.72 -1.93 -6.78
CA GLU A 372 -0.64 -3.24 -7.46
C GLU A 372 0.77 -3.82 -7.38
N LEU A 373 1.82 -3.02 -7.62
CA LEU A 373 3.21 -3.49 -7.50
C LEU A 373 3.59 -3.79 -6.04
N ARG A 374 3.12 -2.99 -5.08
CA ARG A 374 3.33 -3.25 -3.65
C ARG A 374 2.68 -4.57 -3.22
N PHE A 375 1.47 -4.86 -3.68
CA PHE A 375 0.79 -6.13 -3.40
C PHE A 375 1.66 -7.35 -3.83
N GLN A 376 2.37 -7.24 -4.95
CA GLN A 376 3.23 -8.33 -5.44
C GLN A 376 4.60 -8.39 -4.74
N PHE A 377 5.23 -7.25 -4.46
CA PHE A 377 6.67 -7.20 -4.16
C PHE A 377 7.05 -6.58 -2.81
N TYR A 378 6.12 -5.93 -2.10
CA TYR A 378 6.47 -5.12 -0.92
C TYR A 378 7.21 -5.92 0.15
N GLN A 379 6.74 -7.13 0.48
CA GLN A 379 7.36 -7.97 1.51
C GLN A 379 8.80 -8.35 1.16
N SER A 380 9.02 -8.85 -0.06
CA SER A 380 10.35 -9.21 -0.55
C SER A 380 11.29 -8.01 -0.66
N MET A 381 10.74 -6.84 -1.01
CA MET A 381 11.47 -5.57 -1.11
C MET A 381 11.94 -5.09 0.26
N ILE A 382 11.04 -5.01 1.25
CA ILE A 382 11.39 -4.59 2.62
C ILE A 382 12.43 -5.54 3.22
N LYS A 383 12.22 -6.85 3.05
CA LYS A 383 13.14 -7.87 3.54
C LYS A 383 14.55 -7.72 2.95
N LEU A 384 14.68 -7.54 1.63
CA LEU A 384 16.00 -7.32 1.02
C LEU A 384 16.62 -5.95 1.37
N THR A 385 15.81 -4.93 1.67
CA THR A 385 16.29 -3.60 2.05
C THR A 385 17.14 -3.63 3.32
N GLU A 386 16.90 -4.59 4.22
CA GLU A 386 17.70 -4.78 5.45
C GLU A 386 19.18 -5.09 5.16
N ILE A 387 19.48 -5.74 4.03
CA ILE A 387 20.85 -6.10 3.63
C ILE A 387 21.36 -5.31 2.41
N GLU A 388 20.46 -4.70 1.63
CA GLU A 388 20.77 -3.90 0.45
C GLU A 388 19.75 -2.76 0.29
N PRO A 389 20.09 -1.52 0.72
CA PRO A 389 19.17 -0.39 0.70
C PRO A 389 18.61 -0.05 -0.70
N LEU A 390 19.32 -0.37 -1.78
CA LEU A 390 18.84 -0.11 -3.14
C LEU A 390 17.59 -0.91 -3.52
N ALA A 391 17.29 -2.01 -2.80
CA ALA A 391 16.12 -2.84 -3.05
C ALA A 391 14.80 -2.05 -2.98
N ILE A 392 14.74 -1.01 -2.13
CA ILE A 392 13.57 -0.14 -1.97
C ILE A 392 13.14 0.57 -3.26
N PHE A 393 14.06 0.74 -4.22
CA PHE A 393 13.81 1.44 -5.49
C PHE A 393 13.28 0.53 -6.60
N PHE A 394 13.04 -0.75 -6.33
CA PHE A 394 12.60 -1.71 -7.34
C PHE A 394 11.27 -1.30 -8.02
N ILE A 395 10.27 -0.92 -7.23
CA ILE A 395 8.96 -0.50 -7.75
C ILE A 395 9.10 0.77 -8.60
N GLN A 396 9.95 1.71 -8.20
CA GLN A 396 10.19 2.95 -8.95
C GLN A 396 10.80 2.68 -10.31
N ASP A 397 11.77 1.77 -10.36
CA ASP A 397 12.42 1.38 -11.60
C ASP A 397 11.42 0.81 -12.60
N ILE A 398 10.48 -0.03 -12.13
CA ILE A 398 9.37 -0.54 -12.95
C ILE A 398 8.48 0.60 -13.45
N LEU A 399 8.07 1.52 -12.57
CA LEU A 399 7.16 2.62 -12.92
C LEU A 399 7.79 3.62 -13.91
N ARG A 400 9.10 3.89 -13.84
CA ARG A 400 9.80 4.84 -14.73
C ARG A 400 9.79 4.41 -16.21
N GLY A 401 9.77 3.10 -16.47
CA GLY A 401 9.69 2.54 -17.83
C GLY A 401 8.28 2.26 -18.32
N SER A 402 7.25 2.57 -17.53
CA SER A 402 5.88 2.09 -17.77
C SER A 402 5.00 3.04 -18.61
N PRO A 403 3.93 2.53 -19.23
CA PRO A 403 2.87 3.37 -19.80
C PRO A 403 2.21 4.33 -18.80
N MET A 404 2.27 4.03 -17.50
CA MET A 404 1.72 4.89 -16.45
C MET A 404 2.45 6.25 -16.36
N LEU A 405 3.72 6.30 -16.79
CA LEU A 405 4.46 7.56 -16.87
C LEU A 405 3.84 8.51 -17.89
N PHE A 406 3.50 8.02 -19.09
CA PHE A 406 2.87 8.85 -20.12
C PHE A 406 1.43 9.22 -19.75
N PHE A 407 0.66 8.30 -19.16
CA PHE A 407 -0.64 8.59 -18.55
C PHE A 407 -0.55 9.79 -17.59
N SER A 408 0.40 9.74 -16.65
CA SER A 408 0.61 10.79 -15.65
C SER A 408 0.99 12.13 -16.26
N GLN A 409 1.78 12.13 -17.34
CA GLN A 409 2.19 13.36 -18.05
C GLN A 409 1.02 14.03 -18.78
N ILE A 410 0.16 13.23 -19.44
CA ILE A 410 -1.06 13.76 -20.08
C ILE A 410 -1.98 14.33 -19.02
N LEU A 411 -2.20 13.57 -17.94
CA LEU A 411 -3.08 14.00 -16.86
C LEU A 411 -2.57 15.27 -16.18
N ASP A 412 -1.26 15.37 -15.88
CA ASP A 412 -0.65 16.59 -15.34
C ASP A 412 -0.97 17.81 -16.21
N SER A 413 -0.82 17.65 -17.53
CA SER A 413 -1.07 18.72 -18.48
C SER A 413 -2.55 19.17 -18.49
N LEU A 414 -3.49 18.22 -18.44
CA LEU A 414 -4.92 18.52 -18.38
C LEU A 414 -5.36 19.08 -17.02
N SER A 415 -4.78 18.59 -15.93
CA SER A 415 -5.08 19.09 -14.58
C SER A 415 -4.56 20.51 -14.37
N ARG A 416 -3.36 20.86 -14.88
CA ARG A 416 -2.87 22.26 -14.87
C ARG A 416 -3.80 23.19 -15.63
N ASP A 417 -4.28 22.76 -16.79
CA ASP A 417 -5.26 23.48 -17.58
C ASP A 417 -6.60 23.67 -16.82
N ALA A 418 -7.15 22.61 -16.23
CA ALA A 418 -8.37 22.71 -15.41
C ALA A 418 -8.20 23.65 -14.22
N ASN A 419 -7.06 23.58 -13.55
CA ASN A 419 -6.68 24.45 -12.44
C ASN A 419 -6.63 25.92 -12.88
N GLN A 420 -5.98 26.23 -14.00
CA GLN A 420 -5.92 27.57 -14.56
C GLN A 420 -7.31 28.11 -14.92
N LEU A 421 -8.15 27.30 -15.57
CA LEU A 421 -9.53 27.66 -15.90
C LEU A 421 -10.38 27.93 -14.66
N ALA A 422 -10.10 27.22 -13.57
CA ALA A 422 -10.74 27.42 -12.27
C ALA A 422 -10.15 28.59 -11.47
N GLY A 423 -9.01 29.16 -11.89
CA GLY A 423 -8.32 30.26 -11.20
C GLY A 423 -7.54 29.80 -9.96
N THR A 424 -7.12 28.53 -9.92
CA THR A 424 -6.46 27.91 -8.76
C THR A 424 -5.17 27.20 -9.20
N THR A 425 -4.19 27.03 -8.30
CA THR A 425 -2.97 26.26 -8.57
C THR A 425 -2.53 25.53 -7.32
N HIS A 426 -2.19 24.24 -7.39
CA HIS A 426 -1.43 23.62 -6.31
C HIS A 426 0.01 24.14 -6.35
N LYS A 427 0.61 24.36 -5.19
CA LYS A 427 1.99 24.86 -5.07
C LYS A 427 2.81 24.01 -4.13
N ILE A 428 4.01 23.66 -4.55
CA ILE A 428 5.08 23.17 -3.67
C ILE A 428 6.23 24.15 -3.79
N PHE A 429 6.49 24.87 -2.71
CA PHE A 429 7.48 25.94 -2.66
C PHE A 429 7.29 26.89 -3.86
N ASN A 430 8.26 26.94 -4.78
CA ASN A 430 8.23 27.80 -5.96
C ASN A 430 7.67 27.13 -7.23
N THR A 431 7.14 25.91 -7.13
CA THR A 431 6.71 25.11 -8.29
C THR A 431 5.20 24.90 -8.30
N GLN A 432 4.56 25.15 -9.44
CA GLN A 432 3.15 24.79 -9.66
C GLN A 432 3.03 23.32 -10.07
N VAL A 433 2.05 22.62 -9.48
CA VAL A 433 1.88 21.18 -9.69
C VAL A 433 0.45 20.88 -10.14
N GLY A 434 0.28 20.08 -11.20
CA GLY A 434 -1.04 19.69 -11.72
C GLY A 434 -1.55 18.38 -11.12
N VAL A 435 -0.66 17.41 -10.92
CA VAL A 435 -0.96 16.10 -10.32
C VAL A 435 0.14 15.67 -9.38
N GLY A 436 -0.17 14.71 -8.51
CA GLY A 436 0.82 14.12 -7.61
C GLY A 436 0.52 14.34 -6.14
N PHE A 437 -0.59 15.01 -5.82
CA PHE A 437 -1.14 14.96 -4.48
C PHE A 437 -2.59 14.55 -4.49
N HIS A 438 -3.01 13.93 -3.39
CA HIS A 438 -4.42 13.80 -3.07
C HIS A 438 -4.65 14.30 -1.64
N ALA A 439 -5.50 15.30 -1.49
CA ALA A 439 -5.95 15.78 -0.19
C ALA A 439 -6.81 14.71 0.48
N LEU A 440 -6.43 14.32 1.71
CA LEU A 440 -7.20 13.40 2.53
C LEU A 440 -7.97 14.17 3.61
N ASN A 441 -7.28 15.07 4.31
CA ASN A 441 -7.89 15.92 5.34
C ASN A 441 -7.47 17.37 5.15
N PRO A 442 -8.43 18.32 5.15
CA PRO A 442 -8.13 19.73 5.11
C PRO A 442 -7.56 20.23 6.44
N GLY A 443 -6.75 21.29 6.39
CA GLY A 443 -6.09 21.84 7.56
C GLY A 443 -5.03 22.87 7.20
N LEU A 444 -4.57 23.61 8.21
CA LEU A 444 -3.46 24.55 8.09
C LEU A 444 -2.47 24.29 9.22
N ALA A 445 -1.24 23.94 8.87
CA ALA A 445 -0.19 23.62 9.82
C ALA A 445 1.10 24.38 9.52
N ARG A 446 1.82 24.73 10.59
CA ARG A 446 3.19 25.24 10.56
C ARG A 446 4.03 24.30 11.40
N GLY A 447 5.11 23.77 10.84
CA GLY A 447 5.90 22.75 11.52
C GLY A 447 7.18 22.41 10.79
N LYS A 448 8.10 21.74 11.49
CA LYS A 448 9.36 21.27 10.90
C LYS A 448 9.10 20.03 10.05
N LEU A 449 9.54 20.03 8.80
CA LEU A 449 9.40 18.90 7.89
C LEU A 449 10.42 17.81 8.23
N TYR A 450 9.96 16.57 8.35
CA TYR A 450 10.80 15.39 8.53
C TYR A 450 10.49 14.36 7.45
N THR A 451 11.52 14.01 6.68
CA THR A 451 11.42 13.10 5.53
C THR A 451 12.13 11.76 5.72
N LYS A 452 12.95 11.66 6.77
CA LYS A 452 13.63 10.43 7.20
C LYS A 452 13.19 10.10 8.62
N VAL A 453 12.16 9.25 8.73
CA VAL A 453 11.58 8.89 10.03
C VAL A 453 11.73 7.40 10.27
N ASP A 454 12.26 7.05 11.45
CA ASP A 454 12.16 5.70 11.98
C ASP A 454 10.80 5.55 12.70
N ILE A 455 9.86 4.90 12.01
CA ILE A 455 8.48 4.71 12.47
C ILE A 455 8.44 3.82 13.72
N ASN A 456 9.42 2.95 13.92
CA ASN A 456 9.42 1.99 15.03
C ASN A 456 9.86 2.62 16.35
N ASN A 457 10.32 3.88 16.34
CA ASN A 457 10.79 4.57 17.53
C ASN A 457 9.96 5.84 17.81
N SER A 458 8.93 5.68 18.64
CA SER A 458 7.99 6.76 19.00
C SER A 458 8.66 7.95 19.72
N ALA A 459 9.87 7.79 20.26
CA ALA A 459 10.61 8.87 20.92
C ALA A 459 11.15 9.93 19.94
N ASN A 460 11.13 9.66 18.63
CA ASN A 460 11.68 10.54 17.60
C ASN A 460 10.68 11.56 17.01
N PHE A 461 9.43 11.57 17.47
CA PHE A 461 8.39 12.44 16.92
C PHE A 461 8.18 13.69 17.78
N ASP A 462 8.20 14.84 17.13
CA ASP A 462 7.88 16.16 17.65
C ASP A 462 6.40 16.47 17.39
N SER A 463 5.71 16.93 18.43
CA SER A 463 4.32 17.38 18.37
C SER A 463 4.04 18.50 17.36
N GLN A 464 5.07 19.26 16.97
CA GLN A 464 5.01 20.33 15.98
C GLN A 464 5.60 19.93 14.62
N GLY A 465 5.92 18.64 14.41
CA GLY A 465 6.49 18.15 13.16
C GLY A 465 5.46 17.89 12.06
N ILE A 466 5.85 18.08 10.81
CA ILE A 466 5.16 17.61 9.61
C ILE A 466 5.95 16.44 9.04
N TYR A 467 5.31 15.28 8.87
CA TYR A 467 6.01 14.02 8.61
C TYR A 467 5.67 13.44 7.26
N LEU A 468 6.71 13.12 6.46
CA LEU A 468 6.59 12.30 5.27
C LEU A 468 6.76 10.82 5.64
N LEU A 469 5.70 10.04 5.45
CA LEU A 469 5.61 8.63 5.85
C LEU A 469 5.44 7.73 4.62
N PRO A 470 6.07 6.53 4.59
CA PRO A 470 5.96 5.59 3.46
C PRO A 470 4.54 5.00 3.32
N GLU A 471 3.81 4.90 4.43
CA GLU A 471 2.42 4.44 4.51
C GLU A 471 1.72 5.06 5.73
N THR A 472 0.40 4.85 5.83
CA THR A 472 -0.34 5.27 7.02
C THR A 472 0.02 4.32 8.16
N VAL A 473 0.73 4.81 9.16
CA VAL A 473 1.10 4.01 10.33
C VAL A 473 -0.08 3.99 11.30
N ALA A 474 -0.33 2.86 11.96
CA ALA A 474 -1.39 2.76 12.97
C ALA A 474 -1.12 3.64 14.20
N ASP A 475 0.16 3.94 14.44
CA ASP A 475 0.66 4.50 15.68
C ASP A 475 1.44 5.81 15.47
N LEU A 476 0.73 6.93 15.24
CA LEU A 476 1.34 8.27 15.32
C LEU A 476 1.09 8.92 16.69
N PRO A 477 2.11 9.58 17.28
CA PRO A 477 1.93 10.52 18.39
C PRO A 477 1.27 11.81 17.89
N SER A 478 1.05 12.79 18.78
CA SER A 478 0.59 14.12 18.37
C SER A 478 1.59 14.70 17.36
N ILE A 479 1.11 15.28 16.25
CA ILE A 479 1.92 15.87 15.16
C ILE A 479 1.14 17.01 14.48
N ALA A 480 1.83 17.87 13.72
CA ALA A 480 1.22 19.04 13.08
C ALA A 480 0.67 18.76 11.67
N GLY A 481 1.24 17.80 10.91
CA GLY A 481 0.79 17.47 9.56
C GLY A 481 1.33 16.14 9.05
N ILE A 482 0.62 15.53 8.09
CA ILE A 482 0.95 14.22 7.53
C ILE A 482 1.06 14.30 6.01
N ILE A 483 2.15 13.75 5.47
CA ILE A 483 2.36 13.53 4.05
C ILE A 483 2.65 12.04 3.85
N THR A 484 1.98 11.36 2.93
CA THR A 484 2.13 9.90 2.72
C THR A 484 2.51 9.53 1.29
N VAL A 485 3.51 8.66 1.10
CA VAL A 485 4.07 8.30 -0.23
C VAL A 485 3.12 7.42 -1.07
N GLY A 486 1.97 7.02 -0.52
CA GLY A 486 0.95 6.27 -1.24
C GLY A 486 -0.41 6.40 -0.57
N GLU A 487 -1.47 6.04 -1.30
CA GLU A 487 -2.83 6.08 -0.78
C GLU A 487 -3.00 4.98 0.28
N GLY A 488 -2.95 5.37 1.56
CA GLY A 488 -3.33 4.54 2.70
C GLY A 488 -4.86 4.52 2.88
N ASN A 489 -5.36 3.78 3.87
CA ASN A 489 -6.79 3.82 4.14
C ASN A 489 -7.23 5.16 4.76
N SER A 490 -7.98 5.95 3.99
CA SER A 490 -8.67 7.19 4.41
C SER A 490 -9.62 7.05 5.61
N LEU A 491 -10.11 5.84 5.92
CA LEU A 491 -10.92 5.55 7.11
C LEU A 491 -10.13 4.86 8.24
N SER A 492 -8.80 4.85 8.18
CA SER A 492 -8.00 4.33 9.30
C SER A 492 -8.15 5.20 10.54
N HIS A 493 -7.88 4.64 11.71
CA HIS A 493 -7.99 5.36 12.99
C HIS A 493 -7.23 6.69 13.01
N ILE A 494 -6.02 6.71 12.44
CA ILE A 494 -5.20 7.93 12.36
C ILE A 494 -5.79 8.95 11.40
N GLN A 495 -6.37 8.52 10.28
CA GLN A 495 -6.99 9.45 9.33
C GLN A 495 -8.24 10.12 9.93
N LEU A 496 -9.06 9.34 10.64
CA LEU A 496 -10.23 9.85 11.35
C LEU A 496 -9.83 10.78 12.50
N LEU A 497 -8.78 10.44 13.26
CA LEU A 497 -8.21 11.30 14.30
C LEU A 497 -7.68 12.62 13.72
N ALA A 498 -6.89 12.55 12.65
CA ALA A 498 -6.35 13.73 11.97
C ALA A 498 -7.48 14.65 11.50
N ARG A 499 -8.57 14.08 10.97
CA ARG A 499 -9.77 14.82 10.55
C ARG A 499 -10.50 15.51 11.70
N ASN A 500 -10.66 14.81 12.83
CA ASN A 500 -11.26 15.37 14.04
C ASN A 500 -10.44 16.53 14.62
N LEU A 501 -9.11 16.45 14.51
CA LEU A 501 -8.20 17.48 15.02
C LEU A 501 -7.93 18.61 14.02
N GLY A 502 -8.31 18.43 12.74
CA GLY A 502 -8.01 19.39 11.66
C GLY A 502 -6.54 19.39 11.23
N ILE A 503 -5.85 18.26 11.42
CA ILE A 503 -4.47 18.06 11.00
C ILE A 503 -4.46 17.88 9.47
N PRO A 504 -3.77 18.75 8.70
CA PRO A 504 -3.70 18.60 7.25
C PRO A 504 -3.00 17.29 6.88
N ASN A 505 -3.63 16.56 5.97
CA ASN A 505 -3.13 15.27 5.50
C ASN A 505 -3.26 15.14 3.98
N ILE A 506 -2.15 14.79 3.33
CA ILE A 506 -2.10 14.54 1.89
C ILE A 506 -1.37 13.23 1.60
N THR A 507 -1.71 12.61 0.48
CA THR A 507 -0.81 11.67 -0.19
C THR A 507 0.01 12.43 -1.22
N VAL A 508 1.23 11.97 -1.45
CA VAL A 508 2.16 12.50 -2.43
C VAL A 508 2.70 11.37 -3.28
N ASN A 509 2.76 11.59 -4.60
CA ASN A 509 3.37 10.67 -5.53
C ASN A 509 4.90 10.68 -5.41
N GLU A 510 5.53 9.56 -5.73
CA GLU A 510 6.97 9.37 -5.53
C GLU A 510 7.84 10.37 -6.32
N ASN A 511 7.33 10.94 -7.41
CA ASN A 511 8.03 11.92 -8.24
C ASN A 511 8.20 13.30 -7.56
N LEU A 512 7.41 13.62 -6.54
CA LEU A 512 7.47 14.88 -5.80
C LEU A 512 8.27 14.76 -4.49
N LEU A 513 8.70 13.53 -4.12
CA LEU A 513 9.41 13.30 -2.86
C LEU A 513 10.73 14.03 -2.79
N GLN A 514 11.49 14.07 -3.89
CA GLN A 514 12.79 14.75 -3.89
C GLN A 514 12.64 16.21 -3.51
N GLN A 515 11.61 16.89 -4.03
CA GLN A 515 11.33 18.29 -3.69
C GLN A 515 11.01 18.47 -2.21
N LEU A 516 10.35 17.50 -1.57
CA LEU A 516 10.10 17.54 -0.12
C LEU A 516 11.38 17.22 0.67
N GLN A 517 12.15 16.23 0.23
CA GLN A 517 13.40 15.78 0.86
C GLN A 517 14.50 16.83 0.82
N ASP A 518 14.51 17.69 -0.21
CA ASP A 518 15.44 18.81 -0.31
C ASP A 518 15.22 19.86 0.80
N HIS A 519 14.04 19.87 1.42
CA HIS A 519 13.66 20.75 2.54
C HIS A 519 13.56 20.01 3.88
N ASP A 520 14.21 18.84 4.01
CA ASP A 520 14.25 18.07 5.25
C ASP A 520 14.85 18.89 6.41
N GLY A 521 14.10 18.97 7.51
CA GLY A 521 14.47 19.73 8.70
C GLY A 521 14.13 21.24 8.64
N GLU A 522 13.51 21.74 7.57
CA GLU A 522 13.07 23.14 7.50
C GLU A 522 11.67 23.33 8.09
N THR A 523 11.39 24.52 8.62
CA THR A 523 10.02 24.89 9.02
C THR A 523 9.23 25.29 7.78
N ILE A 524 8.13 24.58 7.54
CA ILE A 524 7.23 24.80 6.40
C ILE A 524 5.82 25.15 6.89
N VAL A 525 5.03 25.69 5.97
CA VAL A 525 3.58 25.84 6.12
C VAL A 525 2.89 24.94 5.10
N MET A 526 1.98 24.12 5.59
CA MET A 526 1.15 23.20 4.80
C MET A 526 -0.31 23.61 4.92
N ALA A 527 -0.92 23.95 3.79
CA ALA A 527 -2.33 24.31 3.68
C ALA A 527 -3.05 23.35 2.75
N VAL A 528 -4.14 22.77 3.24
CA VAL A 528 -5.01 21.85 2.49
C VAL A 528 -6.43 22.37 2.62
N SER A 529 -7.04 22.78 1.51
CA SER A 529 -8.39 23.34 1.51
C SER A 529 -9.47 22.24 1.49
N PRO A 530 -10.70 22.54 1.96
CA PRO A 530 -11.84 21.64 1.84
C PRO A 530 -12.10 21.12 0.41
N ASP A 531 -11.99 21.96 -0.62
CA ASP A 531 -12.19 21.51 -2.01
C ASP A 531 -10.97 20.74 -2.58
N GLY A 532 -9.90 20.61 -1.79
CA GLY A 532 -8.73 19.76 -2.05
C GLY A 532 -7.56 20.48 -2.72
N LEU A 533 -7.50 21.81 -2.64
CA LEU A 533 -6.32 22.59 -3.04
C LEU A 533 -5.21 22.43 -2.01
N ILE A 534 -3.96 22.41 -2.49
CA ILE A 534 -2.80 22.12 -1.65
C ILE A 534 -1.72 23.16 -1.92
N GLU A 535 -1.25 23.82 -0.86
CA GLU A 535 -0.08 24.68 -0.89
C GLU A 535 0.90 24.27 0.21
N ILE A 536 2.13 23.96 -0.17
CA ILE A 536 3.27 23.78 0.74
C ILE A 536 4.24 24.91 0.47
N ASN A 537 4.62 25.67 1.49
CA ASN A 537 5.48 26.84 1.37
C ASN A 537 6.54 26.87 2.47
N GLY A 538 7.64 27.58 2.22
CA GLY A 538 8.56 27.95 3.29
C GLY A 538 7.90 28.90 4.30
N ASP A 539 8.29 28.81 5.56
CA ASP A 539 7.83 29.72 6.60
C ASP A 539 8.32 31.16 6.39
N SER A 540 7.48 32.15 6.73
CA SER A 540 7.77 33.58 6.53
C SER A 540 6.87 34.46 7.40
N GLU A 541 7.20 35.75 7.53
CA GLU A 541 6.39 36.71 8.30
C GLU A 541 4.94 36.82 7.79
N TYR A 542 4.70 36.57 6.49
CA TYR A 542 3.36 36.55 5.90
C TYR A 542 2.42 35.57 6.62
N TRP A 543 2.94 34.43 7.06
CA TRP A 543 2.14 33.37 7.68
C TRP A 543 1.74 33.68 9.12
N GLN A 544 2.47 34.57 9.81
CA GLN A 544 2.22 34.88 11.22
C GLN A 544 0.80 35.35 11.48
N LYS A 545 0.19 36.13 10.58
CA LYS A 545 -1.19 36.65 10.75
C LYS A 545 -2.27 35.57 10.78
N PHE A 546 -2.02 34.40 10.17
CA PHE A 546 -2.98 33.29 10.12
C PHE A 546 -2.85 32.34 11.32
N PHE A 547 -1.69 32.34 11.99
CA PHE A 547 -1.47 31.57 13.22
C PHE A 547 -1.65 32.41 14.50
N ASN A 548 -1.32 33.72 14.47
CA ASN A 548 -1.44 34.63 15.61
C ASN A 548 -2.88 35.07 15.93
N SER A 549 -3.81 34.95 14.98
CA SER A 549 -5.24 35.22 15.22
C SER A 549 -5.96 34.06 15.93
N ASN A 550 -5.32 32.89 16.00
CA ASN A 550 -5.82 31.67 16.66
C ASN A 550 -5.16 31.38 18.02
N SER A 551 -4.23 32.21 18.48
CA SER A 551 -3.50 32.00 19.74
C SER A 551 -4.37 32.13 21.01
N ASN A 552 -5.60 32.61 20.90
CA ASN A 552 -6.59 32.67 21.99
C ASN A 552 -7.65 31.56 21.97
N GLN A 553 -7.59 30.60 21.04
CA GLN A 553 -8.48 29.43 21.08
C GLN A 553 -7.75 28.26 21.72
N GLN A 554 -7.92 28.12 23.03
CA GLN A 554 -7.53 26.96 23.84
C GLN A 554 -7.75 25.66 23.03
N GLN A 555 -6.72 24.80 22.96
CA GLN A 555 -6.94 23.38 22.67
C GLN A 555 -8.11 22.92 23.55
N ALA A 556 -9.13 22.29 22.95
CA ALA A 556 -10.31 21.84 23.68
C ALA A 556 -9.84 20.92 24.83
N VAL A 557 -9.87 21.45 26.05
CA VAL A 557 -9.44 20.73 27.23
C VAL A 557 -10.54 19.74 27.57
N ILE A 558 -10.23 18.45 27.51
CA ILE A 558 -11.14 17.36 27.77
C ILE A 558 -11.48 17.38 29.26
N ARG A 559 -12.77 17.40 29.59
CA ARG A 559 -13.25 17.36 30.97
C ARG A 559 -14.04 16.07 31.20
N PRO A 560 -13.58 15.18 32.10
CA PRO A 560 -14.37 14.00 32.46
C PRO A 560 -15.68 14.42 33.15
N ASP A 561 -16.80 13.84 32.72
CA ASP A 561 -18.09 14.02 33.41
C ASP A 561 -18.14 13.10 34.64
N LEU A 562 -17.70 13.66 35.77
CA LEU A 562 -17.66 12.92 37.04
C LEU A 562 -19.04 12.79 37.70
N GLU A 563 -20.00 13.66 37.36
CA GLU A 563 -21.35 13.62 37.94
C GLU A 563 -22.14 12.42 37.41
N LYS A 564 -21.90 12.04 36.15
CA LYS A 564 -22.50 10.85 35.55
C LYS A 564 -21.90 9.54 36.07
N LEU A 565 -20.67 9.55 36.60
CA LEU A 565 -19.94 8.32 36.89
C LEU A 565 -20.53 7.56 38.09
N ASP A 566 -20.87 6.28 37.89
CA ASP A 566 -21.38 5.38 38.93
C ASP A 566 -20.42 4.18 39.10
N LEU A 567 -19.48 4.35 40.03
CA LEU A 567 -18.48 3.33 40.37
C LEU A 567 -19.01 2.27 41.36
N SER A 568 -20.25 2.40 41.83
CA SER A 568 -20.84 1.43 42.76
C SER A 568 -21.21 0.12 42.06
N ILE A 569 -21.46 0.18 40.74
CA ILE A 569 -21.83 -0.97 39.91
C ILE A 569 -20.61 -1.84 39.63
N GLN A 570 -20.64 -3.06 40.18
CA GLN A 570 -19.57 -4.06 40.08
C GLN A 570 -20.02 -5.36 39.39
N GLU A 571 -21.31 -5.46 39.03
CA GLU A 571 -21.85 -6.63 38.35
C GLU A 571 -21.41 -6.67 36.88
N ILE A 572 -21.17 -7.87 36.36
CA ILE A 572 -20.86 -8.07 34.93
C ILE A 572 -22.17 -8.00 34.14
N ILE A 573 -22.22 -7.16 33.11
CA ILE A 573 -23.46 -6.83 32.41
C ILE A 573 -23.44 -7.42 31.01
N GLY A 574 -24.48 -8.18 30.66
CA GLY A 574 -24.64 -8.70 29.30
C GLY A 574 -24.85 -7.58 28.28
N LEU A 575 -24.29 -7.74 27.07
CA LEU A 575 -24.35 -6.72 26.02
C LEU A 575 -25.79 -6.37 25.63
N ASN A 576 -26.71 -7.34 25.68
CA ASN A 576 -28.13 -7.15 25.41
C ASN A 576 -28.86 -6.22 26.41
N SER A 577 -28.27 -6.00 27.58
CA SER A 577 -28.85 -5.20 28.67
C SER A 577 -28.28 -3.78 28.73
N LEU A 578 -27.15 -3.54 28.06
CA LEU A 578 -26.54 -2.21 27.98
C LEU A 578 -27.34 -1.30 27.03
N ARG A 579 -27.39 -0.02 27.35
CA ARG A 579 -27.98 1.05 26.51
C ARG A 579 -27.03 2.21 26.35
N ALA A 580 -27.30 3.08 25.38
CA ALA A 580 -26.50 4.28 25.14
C ALA A 580 -26.38 5.18 26.39
N SER A 581 -27.38 5.17 27.28
CA SER A 581 -27.38 5.91 28.56
C SER A 581 -26.29 5.46 29.54
N ASP A 582 -25.77 4.24 29.41
CA ASP A 582 -24.71 3.69 30.27
C ASP A 582 -23.32 4.23 29.91
N SER A 583 -23.18 4.85 28.74
CA SER A 583 -21.94 5.43 28.21
C SER A 583 -21.37 6.50 29.14
N GLY A 584 -20.16 6.27 29.65
CA GLY A 584 -19.49 7.15 30.60
C GLY A 584 -20.05 7.07 32.03
N ARG A 585 -21.17 6.36 32.24
CA ARG A 585 -21.81 6.16 33.54
C ARG A 585 -21.19 4.97 34.27
N ILE A 586 -21.30 3.79 33.67
CA ILE A 586 -20.85 2.51 34.27
C ILE A 586 -19.89 1.72 33.37
N VAL A 587 -19.95 1.98 32.07
CA VAL A 587 -19.07 1.43 31.03
C VAL A 587 -18.73 2.53 30.03
N GLY A 588 -17.71 2.33 29.21
CA GLY A 588 -17.37 3.30 28.18
C GLY A 588 -18.35 3.31 27.01
N PRO A 589 -18.17 4.24 26.06
CA PRO A 589 -19.04 4.41 24.91
C PRO A 589 -19.04 3.20 23.98
N LYS A 590 -17.94 2.44 23.85
CA LYS A 590 -17.92 1.29 22.92
C LYS A 590 -18.89 0.21 23.36
N ALA A 591 -18.85 -0.18 24.64
CA ALA A 591 -19.73 -1.18 25.20
C ALA A 591 -21.19 -0.70 25.21
N ALA A 592 -21.44 0.55 25.64
CA ALA A 592 -22.78 1.11 25.69
C ALA A 592 -23.44 1.23 24.31
N LYS A 593 -22.74 1.80 23.32
CA LYS A 593 -23.26 1.97 21.95
C LYS A 593 -23.40 0.62 21.24
N LEU A 594 -22.50 -0.33 21.47
CA LEU A 594 -22.65 -1.67 20.91
C LEU A 594 -23.82 -2.43 21.56
N GLY A 595 -24.11 -2.20 22.83
CA GLY A 595 -25.30 -2.72 23.51
C GLY A 595 -26.60 -2.16 22.93
N GLU A 596 -26.64 -0.85 22.67
CA GLU A 596 -27.73 -0.21 21.95
C GLU A 596 -27.91 -0.82 20.56
N LEU A 597 -26.81 -1.05 19.84
CA LEU A 597 -26.83 -1.66 18.52
C LEU A 597 -27.32 -3.11 18.56
N TYR A 598 -26.92 -3.87 19.57
CA TYR A 598 -27.39 -5.24 19.80
C TYR A 598 -28.91 -5.27 20.05
N TYR A 599 -29.43 -4.30 20.79
CA TYR A 599 -30.86 -4.18 21.10
C TYR A 599 -31.71 -3.93 19.84
N HIS A 600 -31.29 -3.03 18.96
CA HIS A 600 -32.04 -2.69 17.74
C HIS A 600 -31.79 -3.65 16.57
N TYR A 601 -30.62 -4.31 16.54
CA TYR A 601 -30.23 -5.24 15.47
C TYR A 601 -29.83 -6.62 16.00
N PRO A 602 -30.75 -7.33 16.69
CA PRO A 602 -30.46 -8.66 17.19
C PRO A 602 -30.07 -9.60 16.04
N GLY A 603 -28.94 -10.31 16.20
CA GLY A 603 -28.41 -11.23 15.18
C GLY A 603 -27.45 -10.62 14.17
N LYS A 604 -27.30 -9.28 14.13
CA LYS A 604 -26.21 -8.61 13.41
C LYS A 604 -25.03 -8.26 14.33
N VAL A 605 -25.21 -8.29 15.65
CA VAL A 605 -24.13 -8.03 16.62
C VAL A 605 -23.75 -9.33 17.33
N ALA A 606 -22.45 -9.58 17.47
CA ALA A 606 -21.94 -10.74 18.19
C ALA A 606 -22.32 -10.69 19.67
N LYS A 607 -22.47 -11.86 20.32
CA LYS A 607 -22.74 -11.92 21.75
C LYS A 607 -21.57 -11.33 22.54
N GLY A 608 -21.85 -10.79 23.72
CA GLY A 608 -20.81 -10.25 24.58
C GLY A 608 -21.32 -9.82 25.95
N PHE A 609 -20.40 -9.38 26.79
CA PHE A 609 -20.67 -8.76 28.09
C PHE A 609 -19.58 -7.74 28.43
N ALA A 610 -19.89 -6.84 29.36
CA ALA A 610 -18.97 -5.82 29.84
C ALA A 610 -18.61 -5.98 31.32
N ILE A 611 -17.35 -5.71 31.64
CA ILE A 611 -16.85 -5.53 33.01
C ILE A 611 -16.86 -4.01 33.29
N PRO A 612 -17.65 -3.51 34.26
CA PRO A 612 -17.85 -2.09 34.49
C PRO A 612 -16.67 -1.42 35.22
N PHE A 613 -16.67 -0.08 35.20
CA PHE A 613 -15.66 0.75 35.87
C PHE A 613 -15.48 0.43 37.35
N GLY A 614 -16.59 0.12 38.05
CA GLY A 614 -16.58 -0.18 39.48
C GLY A 614 -15.73 -1.40 39.84
N VAL A 615 -15.59 -2.38 38.94
CA VAL A 615 -14.71 -3.54 39.17
C VAL A 615 -13.25 -3.12 39.16
N PHE A 616 -12.83 -2.30 38.19
CA PHE A 616 -11.47 -1.76 38.16
C PHE A 616 -11.20 -0.88 39.38
N ARG A 617 -12.12 0.05 39.70
CA ARG A 617 -12.01 0.93 40.86
C ARG A 617 -11.74 0.13 42.13
N LYS A 618 -12.59 -0.85 42.43
CA LYS A 618 -12.49 -1.65 43.65
C LYS A 618 -11.26 -2.56 43.69
N THR A 619 -10.95 -3.20 42.56
CA THR A 619 -9.93 -4.26 42.51
C THR A 619 -8.52 -3.69 42.46
N VAL A 620 -8.35 -2.55 41.77
CA VAL A 620 -7.04 -1.96 41.51
C VAL A 620 -6.82 -0.71 42.36
N LEU A 621 -7.74 0.26 42.29
CA LEU A 621 -7.50 1.59 42.85
C LEU A 621 -7.77 1.66 44.35
N ASP A 622 -8.73 0.90 44.86
CA ASP A 622 -9.01 0.80 46.30
C ASP A 622 -8.12 -0.25 47.00
N ALA A 623 -7.23 -0.93 46.26
CA ALA A 623 -6.26 -1.86 46.84
C ALA A 623 -5.18 -1.10 47.65
N PRO A 624 -4.60 -1.71 48.70
CA PRO A 624 -3.50 -1.11 49.45
C PRO A 624 -2.26 -0.90 48.58
N TYR A 625 -1.74 0.32 48.53
CA TYR A 625 -0.50 0.63 47.81
C TYR A 625 0.70 0.09 48.58
N LYS A 626 1.46 -0.87 48.02
CA LYS A 626 2.68 -1.46 48.61
C LYS A 626 2.55 -1.88 50.08
N LYS A 627 1.37 -2.37 50.50
CA LYS A 627 1.04 -2.75 51.89
C LYS A 627 1.07 -1.58 52.89
N THR A 628 0.87 -0.35 52.41
CA THR A 628 0.62 0.83 53.25
C THR A 628 -0.87 0.93 53.59
N GLU A 629 -1.23 1.86 54.49
CA GLU A 629 -2.64 2.18 54.80
C GLU A 629 -3.32 3.00 53.68
N GLN A 630 -2.53 3.54 52.76
CA GLN A 630 -3.01 4.33 51.63
C GLN A 630 -3.46 3.41 50.49
N THR A 631 -4.58 3.76 49.85
CA THR A 631 -5.04 3.12 48.61
C THR A 631 -4.18 3.54 47.42
N VAL A 632 -4.17 2.74 46.34
CA VAL A 632 -3.53 3.13 45.07
C VAL A 632 -4.10 4.44 44.54
N PHE A 633 -5.40 4.69 44.72
CA PHE A 633 -6.04 5.94 44.32
C PHE A 633 -5.49 7.16 45.07
N GLU A 634 -5.42 7.10 46.40
CA GLU A 634 -4.88 8.19 47.21
C GLU A 634 -3.39 8.43 46.91
N TRP A 635 -2.63 7.35 46.69
CA TRP A 635 -1.23 7.47 46.25
C TRP A 635 -1.17 8.20 44.91
N MET A 636 -2.00 7.81 43.95
CA MET A 636 -2.08 8.44 42.64
C MET A 636 -2.40 9.94 42.72
N GLU A 637 -3.38 10.35 43.54
CA GLU A 637 -3.68 11.77 43.75
C GLU A 637 -2.49 12.54 44.33
N SER A 638 -1.77 11.95 45.29
CA SER A 638 -0.56 12.57 45.86
C SER A 638 0.53 12.78 44.81
N GLN A 639 0.71 11.85 43.87
CA GLN A 639 1.71 11.96 42.80
C GLN A 639 1.33 13.06 41.81
N TYR A 640 0.06 13.16 41.41
CA TYR A 640 -0.41 14.24 40.55
C TYR A 640 -0.22 15.61 41.18
N ALA A 641 -0.48 15.77 42.48
CA ALA A 641 -0.24 17.02 43.19
C ALA A 641 1.24 17.44 43.13
N ILE A 642 2.17 16.48 43.30
CA ILE A 642 3.61 16.72 43.19
C ILE A 642 4.00 17.10 41.75
N ILE A 643 3.51 16.37 40.75
CA ILE A 643 3.82 16.61 39.33
C ILE A 643 3.32 18.00 38.89
N HIS A 644 2.10 18.39 39.31
CA HIS A 644 1.51 19.68 38.95
C HIS A 644 2.21 20.88 39.60
N ALA A 645 2.88 20.68 40.74
CA ALA A 645 3.69 21.72 41.38
C ALA A 645 5.00 22.03 40.64
N LEU A 646 5.44 21.16 39.71
CA LEU A 646 6.66 21.35 38.92
C LEU A 646 6.41 22.18 37.65
N PRO A 647 7.39 22.98 37.17
CA PRO A 647 7.27 23.74 35.93
C PRO A 647 6.95 22.85 34.72
N ILE A 648 6.00 23.30 33.87
CA ILE A 648 5.39 22.53 32.76
C ILE A 648 6.43 21.91 31.82
N ASP A 649 7.55 22.60 31.57
CA ASP A 649 8.59 22.15 30.64
C ASP A 649 9.88 21.66 31.32
N SER A 650 9.89 21.52 32.65
CA SER A 650 11.08 21.07 33.36
C SER A 650 11.38 19.60 33.09
N GLU A 651 12.67 19.28 32.90
CA GLU A 651 13.13 17.90 32.75
C GLU A 651 12.76 17.04 33.96
N GLN A 652 12.75 17.64 35.15
CA GLN A 652 12.31 17.01 36.39
C GLN A 652 10.83 16.58 36.33
N ARG A 653 9.92 17.43 35.81
CA ARG A 653 8.51 17.07 35.64
C ARG A 653 8.35 15.89 34.69
N LYS A 654 9.09 15.87 33.58
CA LYS A 654 9.07 14.75 32.61
C LYS A 654 9.51 13.44 33.26
N GLN A 655 10.65 13.45 33.97
CA GLN A 655 11.18 12.26 34.66
C GLN A 655 10.22 11.73 35.73
N MET A 656 9.63 12.63 36.53
CA MET A 656 8.67 12.26 37.57
C MET A 656 7.38 11.68 36.98
N THR A 657 6.88 12.29 35.89
CA THR A 657 5.70 11.85 35.16
C THR A 657 5.88 10.43 34.60
N GLU A 658 7.04 10.16 33.99
CA GLU A 658 7.34 8.84 33.44
C GLU A 658 7.54 7.78 34.54
N SER A 659 8.18 8.15 35.66
CA SER A 659 8.33 7.25 36.80
C SER A 659 6.99 6.87 37.41
N TYR A 660 6.10 7.86 37.62
CA TYR A 660 4.73 7.63 38.07
C TYR A 660 3.96 6.74 37.09
N ARG A 661 4.04 7.03 35.79
CA ARG A 661 3.37 6.24 34.74
C ARG A 661 3.83 4.79 34.74
N ALA A 662 5.14 4.54 34.80
CA ALA A 662 5.68 3.19 34.85
C ALA A 662 5.18 2.43 36.08
N GLU A 663 5.17 3.09 37.23
CA GLU A 663 4.71 2.49 38.49
C GLU A 663 3.22 2.15 38.50
N ILE A 664 2.33 3.07 38.06
CA ILE A 664 0.90 2.75 37.97
C ILE A 664 0.63 1.65 36.94
N TYR A 665 1.35 1.63 35.82
CA TYR A 665 1.26 0.57 34.83
C TYR A 665 1.62 -0.80 35.44
N ASP A 666 2.72 -0.85 36.19
CA ASP A 666 3.20 -2.08 36.86
C ASP A 666 2.25 -2.55 37.96
N ILE A 667 1.60 -1.64 38.69
CA ILE A 667 0.56 -1.99 39.66
C ILE A 667 -0.62 -2.67 38.95
N ILE A 668 -1.12 -2.06 37.88
CA ILE A 668 -2.31 -2.55 37.16
C ILE A 668 -2.06 -3.91 36.50
N ILE A 669 -0.95 -4.05 35.78
CA ILE A 669 -0.66 -5.28 35.01
C ILE A 669 -0.48 -6.50 35.90
N ASN A 670 0.02 -6.30 37.13
CA ASN A 670 0.26 -7.34 38.12
C ASN A 670 -0.87 -7.50 39.16
N THR A 671 -1.98 -6.77 39.01
CA THR A 671 -3.10 -6.88 39.95
C THR A 671 -3.75 -8.27 39.89
N ASP A 672 -4.00 -8.88 41.05
CA ASP A 672 -4.87 -10.07 41.12
C ASP A 672 -6.34 -9.65 41.06
N ILE A 673 -7.07 -10.22 40.10
CA ILE A 673 -8.49 -9.96 39.88
C ILE A 673 -9.35 -10.49 41.04
N GLY A 674 -8.84 -11.47 41.79
CA GLY A 674 -9.50 -12.06 42.96
C GLY A 674 -10.56 -13.13 42.61
N ASP A 675 -10.74 -14.12 43.49
CA ASP A 675 -11.54 -15.31 43.22
C ASP A 675 -13.02 -15.02 42.94
N GLN A 676 -13.60 -14.04 43.63
CA GLN A 676 -15.00 -13.65 43.41
C GLN A 676 -15.22 -13.15 41.99
N ASN A 677 -14.37 -12.22 41.52
CA ASN A 677 -14.45 -11.69 40.16
C ASN A 677 -14.13 -12.78 39.13
N ARG A 678 -13.13 -13.63 39.36
CA ARG A 678 -12.83 -14.79 38.49
C ARG A 678 -14.05 -15.70 38.32
N ASN A 679 -14.77 -15.98 39.41
CA ASN A 679 -15.99 -16.79 39.37
C ASN A 679 -17.16 -16.08 38.66
N ASN A 680 -17.32 -14.77 38.86
CA ASN A 680 -18.32 -13.97 38.14
C ASN A 680 -18.04 -13.98 36.63
N ILE A 681 -16.78 -13.81 36.21
CA ILE A 681 -16.36 -13.86 34.81
C ILE A 681 -16.60 -15.25 34.22
N ARG A 682 -16.27 -16.34 34.94
CA ARG A 682 -16.57 -17.71 34.51
C ARG A 682 -18.07 -17.91 34.26
N LYS A 683 -18.92 -17.44 35.18
CA LYS A 683 -20.39 -17.49 35.01
C LYS A 683 -20.84 -16.68 33.80
N ALA A 684 -20.32 -15.46 33.61
CA ALA A 684 -20.65 -14.62 32.46
C ALA A 684 -20.24 -15.27 31.12
N MET A 685 -19.07 -15.92 31.07
CA MET A 685 -18.61 -16.69 29.91
C MET A 685 -19.57 -17.84 29.57
N ILE A 686 -19.95 -18.65 30.56
CA ILE A 686 -20.88 -19.77 30.36
C ILE A 686 -22.26 -19.24 29.94
N ASN A 687 -22.79 -18.22 30.61
CA ASN A 687 -24.12 -17.68 30.31
C ASN A 687 -24.19 -17.04 28.91
N THR A 688 -23.13 -16.37 28.49
CA THR A 688 -23.11 -15.61 27.21
C THR A 688 -22.72 -16.49 26.03
N PHE A 689 -21.69 -17.33 26.20
CA PHE A 689 -21.06 -18.09 25.12
C PHE A 689 -21.27 -19.60 25.21
N GLY A 690 -21.80 -20.09 26.33
CA GLY A 690 -22.02 -21.53 26.57
C GLY A 690 -20.77 -22.30 27.02
N SER A 691 -19.60 -21.64 27.10
CA SER A 691 -18.32 -22.29 27.45
C SER A 691 -17.31 -21.28 27.99
N THR A 692 -16.39 -21.74 28.85
CA THR A 692 -15.21 -20.98 29.29
C THR A 692 -14.07 -20.99 28.26
N GLU A 693 -14.17 -21.85 27.25
CA GLU A 693 -13.17 -22.02 26.19
C GLU A 693 -13.56 -21.32 24.88
N ALA A 694 -14.65 -20.55 24.88
CA ALA A 694 -15.04 -19.78 23.71
C ALA A 694 -13.99 -18.70 23.39
N GLY A 695 -13.60 -18.58 22.12
CA GLY A 695 -12.74 -17.50 21.65
C GLY A 695 -13.44 -16.15 21.77
N VAL A 696 -12.77 -15.17 22.37
CA VAL A 696 -13.30 -13.81 22.57
C VAL A 696 -12.32 -12.72 22.14
N PHE A 697 -12.87 -11.60 21.68
CA PHE A 697 -12.16 -10.32 21.57
C PHE A 697 -12.32 -9.56 22.86
N ILE A 698 -11.21 -9.07 23.43
CA ILE A 698 -11.20 -8.27 24.65
C ILE A 698 -10.83 -6.84 24.25
N ARG A 699 -11.79 -5.93 24.35
CA ARG A 699 -11.66 -4.53 23.90
C ARG A 699 -11.61 -3.59 25.11
N SER A 700 -10.60 -2.72 25.11
CA SER A 700 -10.50 -1.61 26.06
C SER A 700 -11.51 -0.51 25.73
N ASP A 701 -12.14 0.03 26.77
CA ASP A 701 -13.17 1.07 26.70
C ASP A 701 -13.09 1.95 27.96
N THR A 702 -13.14 3.28 27.86
CA THR A 702 -12.93 4.20 29.02
C THR A 702 -14.05 5.21 29.21
N ASN A 703 -14.21 5.75 30.44
CA ASN A 703 -15.19 6.80 30.74
C ASN A 703 -14.96 8.13 30.01
N VAL A 704 -13.75 8.34 29.48
CA VAL A 704 -13.34 9.56 28.76
C VAL A 704 -13.20 9.36 27.25
N GLU A 705 -13.69 8.24 26.74
CA GLU A 705 -13.66 7.93 25.31
C GLU A 705 -14.82 8.61 24.57
N ASP A 706 -14.61 8.99 23.31
CA ASP A 706 -15.57 9.72 22.46
C ASP A 706 -16.13 11.02 23.09
N LEU A 707 -15.39 11.67 23.99
CA LEU A 707 -15.72 13.00 24.47
C LEU A 707 -15.49 14.05 23.36
N PRO A 708 -16.20 15.18 23.37
CA PRO A 708 -15.98 16.22 22.38
C PRO A 708 -14.50 16.66 22.32
N GLY A 709 -13.92 16.65 21.12
CA GLY A 709 -12.50 16.96 20.90
C GLY A 709 -11.51 15.82 21.16
N PHE A 710 -11.96 14.62 21.58
CA PHE A 710 -11.07 13.47 21.82
C PHE A 710 -11.68 12.13 21.43
N THR A 711 -10.96 11.38 20.58
CA THR A 711 -11.29 9.98 20.26
C THR A 711 -10.21 9.06 20.76
N GLY A 712 -10.58 7.98 21.45
CA GLY A 712 -9.66 6.91 21.87
C GLY A 712 -9.14 6.01 20.74
N ALA A 713 -9.37 6.40 19.48
CA ALA A 713 -8.99 5.64 18.29
C ALA A 713 -7.46 5.42 18.27
N GLY A 714 -7.03 4.15 18.20
CA GLY A 714 -5.62 3.78 18.27
C GLY A 714 -4.95 3.92 19.65
N LEU A 715 -5.65 4.39 20.70
CA LEU A 715 -5.09 4.55 22.05
C LEU A 715 -5.45 3.40 23.01
N ASN A 716 -6.43 2.58 22.63
CA ASN A 716 -7.04 1.55 23.47
C ASN A 716 -6.71 0.15 22.93
N LEU A 717 -6.23 -0.75 23.80
CA LEU A 717 -5.80 -2.10 23.42
C LEU A 717 -7.00 -2.99 23.04
N THR A 718 -6.87 -3.74 21.95
CA THR A 718 -7.76 -4.84 21.59
C THR A 718 -6.95 -6.13 21.50
N LEU A 719 -7.35 -7.15 22.25
CA LEU A 719 -6.79 -8.49 22.17
C LEU A 719 -7.68 -9.35 21.29
N PHE A 720 -7.13 -9.86 20.20
CA PHE A 720 -7.85 -10.68 19.24
C PHE A 720 -7.79 -12.15 19.60
N ASN A 721 -8.95 -12.80 19.50
CA ASN A 721 -9.18 -14.23 19.64
C ASN A 721 -8.46 -14.88 20.83
N ILE A 722 -8.80 -14.45 22.04
CA ILE A 722 -8.29 -15.07 23.26
C ILE A 722 -9.15 -16.29 23.60
N VAL A 723 -8.49 -17.45 23.71
CA VAL A 723 -9.09 -18.73 24.07
C VAL A 723 -8.56 -19.17 25.44
N SER A 724 -9.39 -19.88 26.19
CA SER A 724 -9.25 -20.27 27.60
C SER A 724 -9.44 -19.16 28.62
N ILE A 725 -10.06 -19.53 29.74
CA ILE A 725 -10.36 -18.62 30.84
C ILE A 725 -9.11 -18.00 31.48
N GLU A 726 -8.01 -18.75 31.56
CA GLU A 726 -6.77 -18.26 32.18
C GLU A 726 -6.09 -17.19 31.34
N ASN A 727 -6.14 -17.32 30.00
CA ASN A 727 -5.66 -16.27 29.11
C ASN A 727 -6.59 -15.04 29.13
N ILE A 728 -7.89 -15.23 29.31
CA ILE A 728 -8.84 -14.11 29.48
C ILE A 728 -8.50 -13.30 30.74
N PHE A 729 -8.19 -13.95 31.86
CA PHE A 729 -7.76 -13.25 33.08
C PHE A 729 -6.48 -12.42 32.86
N LYS A 730 -5.48 -12.99 32.18
CA LYS A 730 -4.27 -12.24 31.78
C LYS A 730 -4.58 -11.09 30.81
N GLY A 731 -5.56 -11.28 29.93
CA GLY A 731 -6.02 -10.26 29.00
C GLY A 731 -6.69 -9.08 29.68
N ILE A 732 -7.44 -9.33 30.77
CA ILE A 732 -8.13 -8.30 31.55
C ILE A 732 -7.14 -7.30 32.15
N THR A 733 -6.08 -7.76 32.82
CA THR A 733 -5.09 -6.85 33.43
C THR A 733 -4.31 -6.07 32.37
N LYS A 734 -3.98 -6.71 31.23
CA LYS A 734 -3.38 -6.03 30.06
C LYS A 734 -4.27 -4.91 29.53
N VAL A 735 -5.56 -5.16 29.41
CA VAL A 735 -6.52 -4.17 28.91
C VAL A 735 -6.70 -3.02 29.91
N TRP A 736 -6.82 -3.31 31.21
CA TRP A 736 -6.84 -2.28 32.25
C TRP A 736 -5.58 -1.42 32.28
N ALA A 737 -4.40 -1.99 31.99
CA ALA A 737 -3.14 -1.24 31.93
C ALA A 737 -2.99 -0.39 30.66
N SER A 738 -3.76 -0.67 29.60
CA SER A 738 -3.60 -0.02 28.29
C SER A 738 -3.69 1.51 28.28
N PRO A 739 -4.57 2.18 29.07
CA PRO A 739 -4.62 3.64 29.15
C PRO A 739 -3.35 4.27 29.75
N PHE A 740 -2.52 3.50 30.46
CA PHE A 740 -1.31 3.92 31.15
C PHE A 740 -0.02 3.57 30.40
N THR A 741 -0.14 3.09 29.16
CA THR A 741 1.00 3.02 28.22
C THR A 741 1.53 4.43 27.93
N ALA A 742 2.82 4.57 27.61
CA ALA A 742 3.47 5.86 27.38
C ALA A 742 2.68 6.78 26.43
N ARG A 743 2.22 6.23 25.30
CA ARG A 743 1.41 6.95 24.30
C ARG A 743 0.06 7.39 24.86
N ALA A 744 -0.72 6.44 25.36
CA ALA A 744 -2.10 6.70 25.79
C ALA A 744 -2.15 7.62 27.02
N PHE A 745 -1.12 7.54 27.86
CA PHE A 745 -0.93 8.43 29.00
C PHE A 745 -0.53 9.84 28.56
N SER A 746 0.47 9.99 27.68
CA SER A 746 0.94 11.29 27.19
C SER A 746 -0.17 12.12 26.54
N TRP A 747 -0.98 11.50 25.66
CA TRP A 747 -2.13 12.18 25.04
C TRP A 747 -3.12 12.74 26.07
N ARG A 748 -3.41 11.97 27.13
CA ARG A 748 -4.32 12.39 28.19
C ARG A 748 -3.71 13.50 29.04
N GLN A 749 -2.42 13.43 29.38
CA GLN A 749 -1.76 14.50 30.13
C GLN A 749 -1.74 15.83 29.37
N SER A 750 -1.63 15.81 28.05
CA SER A 750 -1.60 17.03 27.23
C SER A 750 -2.97 17.67 27.01
N LEU A 751 -4.05 16.88 27.00
CA LEU A 751 -5.35 17.33 26.52
C LEU A 751 -6.46 17.29 27.58
N MET A 752 -6.23 16.73 28.77
CA MET A 752 -7.30 16.47 29.74
C MET A 752 -7.10 17.19 31.06
N GLU A 753 -8.19 17.74 31.58
CA GLU A 753 -8.32 18.17 32.98
C GLU A 753 -8.55 16.94 33.87
N SER A 754 -7.87 16.92 35.01
CA SER A 754 -7.99 15.84 36.03
C SER A 754 -7.74 14.42 35.49
N PRO A 755 -6.55 14.14 34.91
CA PRO A 755 -6.21 12.85 34.30
C PRO A 755 -6.19 11.65 35.26
N GLN A 756 -6.31 11.88 36.57
CA GLN A 756 -6.49 10.84 37.59
C GLN A 756 -7.84 10.11 37.54
N HIS A 757 -8.87 10.67 36.87
CA HIS A 757 -10.22 10.09 36.81
C HIS A 757 -10.50 9.29 35.53
N VAL A 758 -9.52 8.48 35.11
CA VAL A 758 -9.67 7.56 33.98
C VAL A 758 -9.95 6.16 34.51
N TYR A 759 -11.15 5.66 34.20
CA TYR A 759 -11.61 4.34 34.59
C TYR A 759 -11.82 3.47 33.33
N PRO A 760 -11.04 2.39 33.15
CA PRO A 760 -11.27 1.42 32.10
C PRO A 760 -12.40 0.43 32.47
N SER A 761 -13.27 0.21 31.49
CA SER A 761 -14.18 -0.93 31.40
C SER A 761 -13.65 -1.90 30.34
N ILE A 762 -14.17 -3.12 30.32
CA ILE A 762 -13.74 -4.14 29.35
C ILE A 762 -14.95 -4.73 28.66
N LEU A 763 -14.95 -4.69 27.33
CA LEU A 763 -15.93 -5.40 26.51
C LEU A 763 -15.35 -6.75 26.05
N LEU A 764 -16.00 -7.85 26.42
CA LEU A 764 -15.71 -9.19 25.91
C LEU A 764 -16.77 -9.56 24.88
N MET A 765 -16.33 -9.81 23.66
CA MET A 765 -17.21 -10.12 22.53
C MET A 765 -16.81 -11.46 21.91
N GLN A 766 -17.77 -12.27 21.47
CA GLN A 766 -17.48 -13.53 20.80
C GLN A 766 -16.61 -13.29 19.55
N THR A 767 -15.54 -14.08 19.37
CA THR A 767 -14.75 -14.06 18.13
C THR A 767 -15.65 -14.42 16.95
N VAL A 768 -15.69 -13.55 15.94
CA VAL A 768 -16.31 -13.84 14.65
C VAL A 768 -15.19 -13.92 13.60
N ALA A 769 -15.06 -15.09 12.96
CA ALA A 769 -14.09 -15.33 11.90
C ALA A 769 -14.56 -14.72 10.58
N ASN A 770 -14.69 -13.39 10.55
CA ASN A 770 -15.21 -12.68 9.39
C ASN A 770 -14.38 -12.98 8.14
N ASP A 771 -15.09 -13.23 7.05
CA ASP A 771 -14.50 -13.38 5.71
C ASP A 771 -13.90 -12.04 5.26
N LYS A 772 -14.54 -10.95 5.65
CA LYS A 772 -14.23 -9.56 5.29
C LYS A 772 -14.64 -8.63 6.42
N SER A 773 -13.93 -7.53 6.59
CA SER A 773 -14.30 -6.48 7.52
C SER A 773 -13.92 -5.10 7.01
N GLY A 774 -14.55 -4.07 7.54
CA GLY A 774 -14.39 -2.71 7.06
C GLY A 774 -15.06 -1.67 7.92
N VAL A 775 -14.96 -0.43 7.45
CA VAL A 775 -15.56 0.76 8.03
C VAL A 775 -16.45 1.40 6.98
N MET A 776 -17.62 1.87 7.39
CA MET A 776 -18.59 2.56 6.54
C MET A 776 -18.99 3.88 7.19
N ILE A 777 -18.90 4.97 6.42
CA ILE A 777 -19.52 6.24 6.75
C ILE A 777 -20.82 6.39 5.97
N THR A 778 -21.90 6.83 6.62
CA THR A 778 -23.24 6.99 5.98
C THR A 778 -23.37 8.24 5.09
N GLU A 779 -22.25 8.89 4.79
CA GLU A 779 -22.14 10.07 3.94
C GLU A 779 -20.82 10.03 3.16
N ASP A 780 -20.77 10.66 1.98
CA ASP A 780 -19.52 10.81 1.23
C ASP A 780 -18.60 11.81 1.94
N ILE A 781 -17.48 11.32 2.47
CA ILE A 781 -16.55 12.12 3.24
C ILE A 781 -15.81 13.18 2.41
N ASP A 782 -15.78 13.05 1.08
CA ASP A 782 -15.05 14.00 0.23
C ASP A 782 -15.94 15.13 -0.29
N THR A 783 -17.25 14.88 -0.39
CA THR A 783 -18.22 15.84 -0.98
C THR A 783 -19.35 16.24 -0.02
N ASN A 784 -19.40 15.63 1.17
CA ASN A 784 -20.51 15.73 2.14
C ASN A 784 -21.88 15.42 1.51
N LYS A 785 -21.90 14.57 0.47
CA LYS A 785 -23.12 14.22 -0.26
C LYS A 785 -23.88 13.14 0.49
N LYS A 786 -25.06 13.50 0.99
CA LYS A 786 -26.02 12.57 1.60
C LYS A 786 -26.50 11.51 0.61
N GLY A 787 -26.83 10.33 1.14
CA GLY A 787 -27.29 9.20 0.34
C GLY A 787 -26.18 8.49 -0.44
N VAL A 788 -24.91 8.78 -0.14
CA VAL A 788 -23.73 8.08 -0.65
C VAL A 788 -22.96 7.53 0.55
N LEU A 789 -22.65 6.24 0.53
CA LEU A 789 -21.82 5.59 1.55
C LEU A 789 -20.37 5.68 1.15
N TYR A 790 -19.48 5.98 2.09
CA TYR A 790 -18.05 5.84 1.92
C TYR A 790 -17.58 4.60 2.68
N ILE A 791 -16.96 3.65 1.99
CA ILE A 791 -16.59 2.35 2.56
C ILE A 791 -15.11 2.09 2.35
N ALA A 792 -14.44 1.58 3.38
CA ALA A 792 -13.12 0.98 3.29
C ALA A 792 -13.16 -0.45 3.83
N THR A 793 -12.61 -1.43 3.10
CA THR A 793 -12.78 -2.85 3.43
C THR A 793 -11.60 -3.70 2.98
N ASN A 794 -11.32 -4.76 3.74
CA ASN A 794 -10.33 -5.79 3.46
C ASN A 794 -10.88 -7.18 3.79
N GLU A 795 -10.21 -8.21 3.29
CA GLU A 795 -10.49 -9.60 3.68
C GLU A 795 -9.99 -9.88 5.12
N GLY A 796 -10.69 -10.77 5.81
CA GLY A 796 -10.38 -11.21 7.18
C GLY A 796 -10.88 -10.30 8.29
N VAL A 797 -10.41 -10.54 9.50
CA VAL A 797 -10.78 -9.86 10.74
C VAL A 797 -9.97 -8.58 10.97
N GLY A 798 -10.61 -7.55 11.53
CA GLY A 798 -9.92 -6.31 11.96
C GLY A 798 -9.36 -5.49 10.80
N GLY A 799 -9.96 -5.61 9.61
CA GLY A 799 -9.43 -5.20 8.31
C GLY A 799 -8.97 -3.74 8.19
N ALA A 800 -9.70 -2.93 7.42
CA ALA A 800 -9.23 -1.61 6.97
C ALA A 800 -8.84 -0.63 8.11
N VAL A 801 -9.24 -0.88 9.35
CA VAL A 801 -9.04 0.03 10.50
C VAL A 801 -7.57 0.32 10.85
N ASP A 802 -6.66 -0.63 10.61
CA ASP A 802 -5.24 -0.59 11.05
C ASP A 802 -4.29 0.15 10.09
N GLY A 803 -4.79 0.99 9.19
CA GLY A 803 -3.95 1.77 8.25
C GLY A 803 -3.46 1.01 7.02
N GLN A 804 -3.69 -0.30 6.97
CA GLN A 804 -3.42 -1.15 5.80
C GLN A 804 -4.11 -0.59 4.55
N SER A 805 -3.48 -0.76 3.39
CA SER A 805 -4.16 -0.47 2.13
C SER A 805 -5.42 -1.31 2.01
N ALA A 806 -6.54 -0.63 1.75
CA ALA A 806 -7.88 -1.22 1.73
C ALA A 806 -8.60 -0.86 0.45
N GLU A 807 -9.52 -1.73 0.02
CA GLU A 807 -10.46 -1.35 -1.02
C GLU A 807 -11.36 -0.22 -0.51
N SER A 808 -11.37 0.90 -1.22
CA SER A 808 -12.17 2.07 -0.86
C SER A 808 -13.21 2.34 -1.94
N LEU A 809 -14.47 2.53 -1.55
CA LEU A 809 -15.62 2.65 -2.44
C LEU A 809 -16.51 3.82 -2.04
N ARG A 810 -17.17 4.42 -3.03
CA ARG A 810 -18.42 5.17 -2.81
C ARG A 810 -19.60 4.37 -3.36
N ILE A 811 -20.68 4.30 -2.60
CA ILE A 811 -21.88 3.57 -3.00
C ILE A 811 -23.08 4.50 -2.91
N ASP A 812 -23.70 4.80 -4.04
CA ASP A 812 -24.94 5.57 -4.06
C ASP A 812 -26.10 4.70 -3.59
N THR A 813 -26.73 5.07 -2.47
CA THR A 813 -27.82 4.29 -1.85
C THR A 813 -29.11 4.33 -2.67
N ARG A 814 -29.24 5.24 -3.64
CA ARG A 814 -30.47 5.41 -4.44
C ARG A 814 -30.57 4.37 -5.54
N ASP A 815 -29.47 4.13 -6.25
CA ASP A 815 -29.39 3.24 -7.42
C ASP A 815 -28.39 2.08 -7.26
N GLY A 816 -27.60 2.06 -6.18
CA GLY A 816 -26.59 1.04 -5.91
C GLY A 816 -25.29 1.21 -6.70
N LYS A 817 -25.10 2.34 -7.40
CA LYS A 817 -23.90 2.57 -8.21
C LYS A 817 -22.65 2.65 -7.33
N VAL A 818 -21.64 1.87 -7.70
CA VAL A 818 -20.35 1.79 -6.99
C VAL A 818 -19.29 2.57 -7.77
N LEU A 819 -18.57 3.44 -7.07
CA LEU A 819 -17.37 4.12 -7.56
C LEU A 819 -16.15 3.58 -6.82
N LEU A 820 -15.17 3.05 -7.57
CA LEU A 820 -13.90 2.59 -7.01
C LEU A 820 -13.01 3.80 -6.68
N LEU A 821 -12.52 3.90 -5.45
CA LEU A 821 -11.57 4.93 -5.04
C LEU A 821 -10.16 4.37 -4.88
N ALA A 822 -10.02 3.20 -4.29
CA ALA A 822 -8.75 2.49 -4.11
C ALA A 822 -8.96 0.97 -4.21
N THR A 823 -7.99 0.26 -4.77
CA THR A 823 -8.02 -1.20 -4.89
C THR A 823 -7.52 -1.88 -3.61
N ALA A 824 -8.04 -3.06 -3.27
CA ALA A 824 -7.44 -3.88 -2.22
C ALA A 824 -6.03 -4.31 -2.64
N SER A 825 -5.04 -4.01 -1.79
CA SER A 825 -3.64 -4.34 -2.02
C SER A 825 -2.94 -4.94 -0.81
N ALA A 826 -3.70 -5.32 0.24
CA ALA A 826 -3.19 -6.15 1.32
C ALA A 826 -2.93 -7.58 0.81
N PRO A 827 -1.70 -8.11 0.92
CA PRO A 827 -1.37 -9.47 0.44
C PRO A 827 -1.87 -10.58 1.36
N PHE A 828 -2.20 -10.26 2.61
CA PHE A 828 -2.67 -11.20 3.62
C PHE A 828 -3.93 -10.72 4.31
N ARG A 829 -4.71 -11.67 4.80
CA ARG A 829 -5.85 -11.48 5.69
C ARG A 829 -5.62 -12.16 7.03
N LYS A 830 -6.16 -11.54 8.08
CA LYS A 830 -6.12 -12.03 9.45
C LYS A 830 -7.24 -13.04 9.70
N VAL A 831 -6.91 -14.24 10.16
CA VAL A 831 -7.89 -15.31 10.49
C VAL A 831 -7.65 -15.80 11.92
N PRO A 832 -8.70 -15.91 12.76
CA PRO A 832 -8.58 -16.45 14.11
C PRO A 832 -8.29 -17.95 14.12
N LEU A 833 -7.38 -18.37 14.99
CA LEU A 833 -6.99 -19.78 15.17
C LEU A 833 -7.85 -20.49 16.23
N PRO A 834 -8.14 -21.80 16.07
CA PRO A 834 -8.90 -22.58 17.07
C PRO A 834 -8.30 -22.54 18.48
N GLU A 835 -6.98 -22.56 18.60
CA GLU A 835 -6.21 -22.53 19.85
C GLU A 835 -6.05 -21.13 20.46
N GLY A 836 -6.53 -20.09 19.76
CA GLY A 836 -6.35 -18.69 20.13
C GLY A 836 -5.28 -17.97 19.31
N GLY A 837 -5.37 -16.65 19.24
CA GLY A 837 -4.53 -15.81 18.38
C GLY A 837 -5.04 -15.71 16.94
N ILE A 838 -4.24 -15.05 16.10
CA ILE A 838 -4.54 -14.74 14.70
C ILE A 838 -3.40 -15.24 13.81
N ALA A 839 -3.73 -15.85 12.68
CA ALA A 839 -2.79 -16.15 11.61
C ALA A 839 -2.98 -15.18 10.42
N ASN A 840 -1.89 -14.87 9.73
CA ASN A 840 -1.93 -14.20 8.44
C ASN A 840 -1.94 -15.26 7.35
N VAL A 841 -2.98 -15.26 6.51
CA VAL A 841 -3.10 -16.15 5.36
C VAL A 841 -3.24 -15.33 4.09
N PRO A 842 -2.84 -15.82 2.91
CA PRO A 842 -3.04 -15.09 1.66
C PRO A 842 -4.51 -14.70 1.44
N VAL A 843 -4.72 -13.53 0.84
CA VAL A 843 -6.05 -13.09 0.39
C VAL A 843 -6.54 -13.92 -0.80
N SER A 844 -7.84 -13.82 -1.12
CA SER A 844 -8.40 -14.45 -2.31
C SER A 844 -7.91 -13.81 -3.61
N ASP A 845 -8.08 -14.51 -4.73
CA ASP A 845 -7.75 -14.02 -6.08
C ASP A 845 -8.75 -12.99 -6.64
N SER A 846 -9.68 -12.48 -5.82
CA SER A 846 -10.74 -11.58 -6.25
C SER A 846 -10.24 -10.14 -6.46
N GLU A 847 -10.66 -9.49 -7.55
CA GLU A 847 -10.41 -8.04 -7.77
C GLU A 847 -11.39 -7.15 -6.98
N SER A 848 -12.39 -7.74 -6.33
CA SER A 848 -13.35 -7.05 -5.46
C SER A 848 -13.47 -7.72 -4.11
N VAL A 849 -13.34 -6.93 -3.04
CA VAL A 849 -13.57 -7.43 -1.69
C VAL A 849 -15.06 -7.65 -1.46
N LEU A 850 -15.92 -6.64 -1.66
CA LEU A 850 -17.36 -6.77 -1.43
C LEU A 850 -18.11 -7.34 -2.63
N LYS A 851 -19.08 -8.24 -2.37
CA LYS A 851 -20.01 -8.80 -3.35
C LYS A 851 -21.28 -7.96 -3.45
N ALA A 852 -22.01 -8.09 -4.56
CA ALA A 852 -23.25 -7.33 -4.80
C ALA A 852 -24.32 -7.50 -3.70
N ASN A 853 -24.47 -8.72 -3.16
CA ASN A 853 -25.42 -8.99 -2.06
C ASN A 853 -24.96 -8.38 -0.71
N GLU A 854 -23.66 -8.25 -0.49
CA GLU A 854 -23.06 -7.61 0.69
C GLU A 854 -23.25 -6.09 0.61
N ILE A 855 -23.01 -5.50 -0.56
CA ILE A 855 -23.30 -4.09 -0.85
C ILE A 855 -24.78 -3.77 -0.63
N SER A 856 -25.67 -4.63 -1.10
CA SER A 856 -27.12 -4.47 -0.90
C SER A 856 -27.51 -4.46 0.58
N GLN A 857 -26.88 -5.31 1.41
CA GLN A 857 -27.10 -5.32 2.87
C GLN A 857 -26.60 -4.03 3.54
N LEU A 858 -25.47 -3.47 3.09
CA LEU A 858 -24.96 -2.18 3.61
C LEU A 858 -25.91 -1.02 3.25
N ILE A 859 -26.38 -0.97 2.00
CA ILE A 859 -27.37 0.02 1.56
C ILE A 859 -28.66 -0.09 2.38
N GLN A 860 -29.17 -1.31 2.58
CA GLN A 860 -30.36 -1.56 3.37
C GLN A 860 -30.17 -1.09 4.82
N PHE A 861 -29.06 -1.48 5.46
CA PHE A 861 -28.76 -1.07 6.82
C PHE A 861 -28.67 0.46 6.94
N ALA A 862 -27.99 1.15 6.03
CA ALA A 862 -27.89 2.60 6.05
C ALA A 862 -29.24 3.31 5.87
N LYS A 863 -30.18 2.72 5.12
CA LYS A 863 -31.55 3.26 4.96
C LYS A 863 -32.42 3.03 6.20
N GLU A 864 -32.26 1.89 6.87
CA GLU A 864 -33.02 1.54 8.08
C GLU A 864 -32.52 2.31 9.31
N LEU A 865 -31.23 2.68 9.35
CA LEU A 865 -30.57 3.25 10.51
C LEU A 865 -31.31 4.45 11.14
N PRO A 866 -31.75 5.48 10.38
CA PRO A 866 -32.41 6.64 10.97
C PRO A 866 -33.74 6.33 11.65
N ASP A 867 -34.43 5.26 11.22
CA ASP A 867 -35.75 4.88 11.74
C ASP A 867 -35.67 3.88 12.90
N THR A 868 -34.54 3.18 13.06
CA THR A 868 -34.40 2.04 13.96
C THR A 868 -33.36 2.25 15.06
N PHE A 869 -32.46 3.23 14.93
CA PHE A 869 -31.45 3.55 15.94
C PHE A 869 -31.66 4.98 16.47
N PRO A 870 -31.33 5.27 17.75
CA PRO A 870 -31.41 6.63 18.28
C PRO A 870 -30.65 7.64 17.41
N PRO A 871 -31.10 8.90 17.32
CA PRO A 871 -30.43 9.91 16.51
C PRO A 871 -28.94 10.03 16.85
N ILE A 872 -28.11 10.00 15.81
CA ILE A 872 -26.66 10.14 15.93
C ILE A 872 -26.35 11.62 15.82
N THR A 873 -25.88 12.22 16.92
CA THR A 873 -25.69 13.66 17.02
C THR A 873 -24.29 14.05 17.50
N ASP A 874 -23.91 15.31 17.22
CA ASP A 874 -22.78 15.97 17.86
C ASP A 874 -23.10 16.41 19.31
N GLU A 875 -22.15 17.09 19.95
CA GLU A 875 -22.27 17.64 21.31
C GLU A 875 -23.39 18.69 21.47
N ASN A 876 -23.84 19.29 20.36
CA ASN A 876 -24.88 20.30 20.32
C ASN A 876 -26.23 19.70 19.88
N ASN A 877 -26.36 18.36 19.88
CA ASN A 877 -27.52 17.61 19.40
C ASN A 877 -27.87 17.82 17.91
N ASN A 878 -26.91 18.25 17.07
CA ASN A 878 -27.12 18.31 15.63
C ASN A 878 -26.91 16.93 15.00
N PRO A 879 -27.74 16.52 14.02
CA PRO A 879 -27.55 15.25 13.30
C PRO A 879 -26.20 15.19 12.57
N VAL A 880 -25.48 14.10 12.72
CA VAL A 880 -24.20 13.84 12.02
C VAL A 880 -24.20 12.46 11.38
N PRO A 881 -23.35 12.21 10.35
CA PRO A 881 -23.21 10.89 9.75
C PRO A 881 -22.73 9.85 10.77
N ALA A 882 -23.04 8.57 10.53
CA ALA A 882 -22.57 7.46 11.33
C ALA A 882 -21.25 6.92 10.76
N ASP A 883 -20.31 6.62 11.64
CA ASP A 883 -19.14 5.78 11.39
C ASP A 883 -19.39 4.39 11.98
N ILE A 884 -19.38 3.36 11.14
CA ILE A 884 -19.77 1.99 11.47
C ILE A 884 -18.64 1.03 11.12
N GLU A 885 -18.19 0.27 12.11
CA GLU A 885 -17.35 -0.91 11.88
C GLU A 885 -18.24 -2.13 11.59
N PHE A 886 -17.97 -2.80 10.48
CA PHE A 886 -18.76 -3.94 10.02
C PHE A 886 -17.88 -5.10 9.53
N GLY A 887 -18.51 -6.26 9.33
CA GLY A 887 -17.92 -7.38 8.64
C GLY A 887 -18.95 -8.31 8.04
N PHE A 888 -18.47 -9.31 7.33
CA PHE A 888 -19.31 -10.35 6.75
C PHE A 888 -18.80 -11.71 7.19
N PHE A 889 -19.72 -12.53 7.69
CA PHE A 889 -19.47 -13.93 8.00
C PHE A 889 -20.48 -14.79 7.25
N ASN A 890 -20.00 -15.66 6.35
CA ASN A 890 -20.84 -16.45 5.46
C ASN A 890 -21.86 -15.60 4.69
N GLY A 891 -21.41 -14.42 4.22
CA GLY A 891 -22.23 -13.47 3.44
C GLY A 891 -23.28 -12.70 4.24
N LYS A 892 -23.30 -12.82 5.57
CA LYS A 892 -24.22 -12.06 6.45
C LYS A 892 -23.50 -10.90 7.13
N LEU A 893 -24.12 -9.72 7.10
CA LEU A 893 -23.62 -8.53 7.77
C LEU A 893 -23.51 -8.75 9.28
N GLN A 894 -22.37 -8.36 9.84
CA GLN A 894 -22.07 -8.27 11.26
C GLN A 894 -21.63 -6.84 11.58
N LEU A 895 -22.05 -6.31 12.73
CA LEU A 895 -21.77 -4.95 13.18
C LEU A 895 -20.92 -5.01 14.46
N PHE A 896 -19.86 -4.22 14.50
CA PHE A 896 -18.87 -4.25 15.60
C PHE A 896 -18.76 -2.97 16.38
N GLN A 897 -19.15 -1.83 15.78
CA GLN A 897 -19.15 -0.52 16.43
C GLN A 897 -20.00 0.45 15.62
N LEU A 898 -20.61 1.42 16.30
CA LEU A 898 -21.25 2.59 15.69
C LEU A 898 -20.89 3.82 16.52
N ARG A 899 -20.45 4.90 15.86
CA ARG A 899 -20.14 6.19 16.49
C ARG A 899 -20.52 7.36 15.57
N PRO A 900 -20.72 8.58 16.11
CA PRO A 900 -20.84 9.77 15.28
C PRO A 900 -19.54 10.02 14.50
N PHE A 901 -19.66 10.33 13.21
CA PHE A 901 -18.57 10.82 12.38
C PHE A 901 -18.48 12.34 12.52
N LEU A 902 -17.48 12.80 13.25
CA LEU A 902 -17.25 14.21 13.52
C LEU A 902 -16.18 14.77 12.56
N GLN A 903 -16.23 16.07 12.31
CA GLN A 903 -15.20 16.80 11.56
C GLN A 903 -14.83 18.07 12.32
N SER A 904 -13.57 18.50 12.23
CA SER A 904 -13.12 19.70 12.91
C SER A 904 -13.79 20.97 12.36
N ASN A 905 -14.52 21.70 13.22
CA ASN A 905 -15.03 23.03 12.91
C ASN A 905 -13.89 24.07 12.71
N LYS A 906 -12.66 23.77 13.14
CA LYS A 906 -11.49 24.67 13.00
C LYS A 906 -11.13 24.92 11.53
N VAL A 907 -11.28 23.91 10.68
CA VAL A 907 -11.00 24.01 9.23
C VAL A 907 -11.99 24.96 8.57
N GLN A 908 -13.28 24.85 8.92
CA GLN A 908 -14.34 25.72 8.43
C GLN A 908 -14.19 27.17 8.93
N ALA A 909 -13.49 27.40 10.04
CA ALA A 909 -13.23 28.75 10.54
C ALA A 909 -11.98 29.42 9.91
N SER A 910 -11.14 28.68 9.18
CA SER A 910 -9.92 29.24 8.57
C SER A 910 -10.26 30.11 7.36
N SER A 911 -10.20 31.43 7.55
CA SER A 911 -10.43 32.40 6.48
C SER A 911 -9.48 32.22 5.29
N TYR A 912 -8.25 31.74 5.52
CA TYR A 912 -7.29 31.44 4.46
C TYR A 912 -7.75 30.27 3.59
N LEU A 913 -8.10 29.13 4.22
CA LEU A 913 -8.55 27.93 3.48
C LEU A 913 -9.87 28.21 2.72
N MET A 914 -10.79 28.94 3.34
CA MET A 914 -12.02 29.38 2.65
C MET A 914 -11.76 30.29 1.45
N ASN A 915 -10.76 31.16 1.53
CA ASN A 915 -10.40 32.03 0.41
C ASN A 915 -9.74 31.25 -0.74
N MET A 916 -9.00 30.18 -0.45
CA MET A 916 -8.50 29.26 -1.47
C MET A 916 -9.66 28.67 -2.28
N ASP A 917 -10.71 28.20 -1.59
CA ASP A 917 -11.88 27.58 -2.23
C ASP A 917 -12.80 28.58 -2.95
N LYS A 918 -12.94 29.82 -2.46
CA LYS A 918 -13.73 30.86 -3.14
C LYS A 918 -13.23 31.13 -4.56
N ALA A 919 -11.92 31.14 -4.78
CA ALA A 919 -11.34 31.34 -6.10
C ALA A 919 -11.78 30.22 -7.06
N LEU A 920 -11.79 28.97 -6.58
CA LEU A 920 -12.26 27.80 -7.29
C LEU A 920 -13.75 27.95 -7.67
N GLN A 921 -14.60 28.20 -6.67
CA GLN A 921 -16.06 28.18 -6.81
C GLN A 921 -16.59 29.25 -7.78
N ASN A 922 -15.96 30.43 -7.81
CA ASN A 922 -16.37 31.54 -8.67
C ASN A 922 -16.28 31.22 -10.18
N ASN A 923 -15.43 30.26 -10.57
CA ASN A 923 -15.20 29.93 -11.98
C ASN A 923 -15.85 28.62 -12.42
N MET A 924 -16.39 27.83 -11.48
CA MET A 924 -16.92 26.48 -11.74
C MET A 924 -18.11 26.42 -12.70
N ASN A 925 -18.87 27.52 -12.86
CA ASN A 925 -20.01 27.59 -13.79
C ASN A 925 -19.61 27.77 -15.26
N ARG A 926 -18.32 27.88 -15.57
CA ARG A 926 -17.83 28.04 -16.96
C ARG A 926 -17.97 26.74 -17.76
N MET A 927 -18.08 26.90 -19.08
CA MET A 927 -18.00 25.78 -20.02
C MET A 927 -16.59 25.68 -20.60
N VAL A 928 -16.09 24.47 -20.74
CA VAL A 928 -14.77 24.16 -21.31
C VAL A 928 -14.95 23.68 -22.74
N LEU A 929 -14.27 24.31 -23.68
CA LEU A 929 -14.22 23.88 -25.08
C LEU A 929 -13.11 22.84 -25.24
N MET A 930 -13.47 21.61 -25.58
CA MET A 930 -12.53 20.50 -25.61
C MET A 930 -11.72 20.41 -26.91
N ASN A 931 -12.17 21.11 -27.95
CA ASN A 931 -11.47 21.22 -29.23
C ASN A 931 -10.35 22.26 -29.22
N GLU A 932 -10.24 23.06 -28.15
CA GLU A 932 -9.17 24.03 -27.98
C GLU A 932 -7.89 23.40 -27.46
N VAL A 933 -6.77 24.02 -27.83
CA VAL A 933 -5.45 23.73 -27.27
C VAL A 933 -5.33 24.50 -25.95
N PRO A 934 -5.06 23.83 -24.81
CA PRO A 934 -4.78 24.50 -23.54
C PRO A 934 -3.70 25.58 -23.65
N GLU A 935 -3.93 26.74 -23.03
CA GLU A 935 -2.93 27.82 -22.95
C GLU A 935 -1.72 27.36 -22.11
N GLU A 936 -0.51 27.75 -22.51
CA GLU A 936 0.71 27.40 -21.77
C GLU A 936 0.89 28.26 -20.51
N LEU A 937 1.60 27.68 -19.52
CA LEU A 937 2.23 28.37 -18.39
C LEU A 937 3.69 28.67 -18.70
#